data_AF-A0A9D6MMP1-F1
#
_entry.id   AF-A0A9D6MMP1-F1
#
_cell.length_a   1.000
_cell.length_b   1.000
_cell.length_c   1.000
_cell.angle_alpha   90.00
_cell.angle_beta   90.00
_cell.angle_gamma   90.00
#
_symmetry.space_group_name_H-M   'P 1'
#
loop_
_entity.id
_entity.type
_entity.pdbx_description
1 polymer ?
#
loop_
_entity_poly.entity_id
_entity_poly.type
_entity_poly.pdbx_seq_one_letter_code
_entity_poly.pdbx_strand_id
1 'polypeptide(L)'
;MLPRIRLMLLVLALCVAAFVVHGRTVAAQGLPDPKVAKVADKCQKAIKKSASKFVGAKLKNLAACAGGVLKCVQTKPDPGPCRIDVGTKCTKELAKTAGERDKLAANVTAKCATLAPSDLTGALGLGYDRIASECRLGFGREPTDLASILDCLTRHHDCRTNELLEIQIPRAGEALRLVSATLVPDVCLDDFGGDGEHVDDAATGKALDKCGKAIAKAAAGFAAKRLGSLEKCADAVFNCVQVQGGTDACRGKARTACEKEFGNFATEDAKLRAAVDKGCTAIDITTLRAARGVNLAASEAKCAAVGVPDVGTLAEYEQCLLQHHACEVADLLRFESPRAEDLLLLVGKELSSPLCPKPVTPTPTVVPSATPTTTSTATRTPTPTITPSATQTVTVTPTLTPTPTVTATPTDADVFVGTPPFNPNPGQKFAIDISVDVKARVLGSYFFRLQYDPAVVVVTAIDGGTTAEFTAAPSTDSSTFASGTTPFAAAQGSTTSPTGLVNVATITLQAAGGAGAGSNLDLAVESLFDAGTDALSASVFPSSVLIGSGSALARSAARPALSPVAARLSTGTPGGGNNTLGDVDGDGTIGDADADDILAAVIGTRSLDAAQAFAADVDRNGTVDVADAQLIRQIVAAREGRP
;
A
#
# COMPACT_ATOMS: atom_id res chain seq x y z
N MET A 1 -46.57 42.46 32.11
CA MET A 1 -45.95 41.17 31.72
C MET A 1 -46.73 40.40 30.64
N LEU A 2 -48.06 40.54 30.53
CA LEU A 2 -48.88 39.88 29.52
C LEU A 2 -48.62 40.21 28.03
N PRO A 3 -48.24 41.44 27.61
CA PRO A 3 -48.11 41.76 26.18
C PRO A 3 -46.80 41.23 25.55
N ARG A 4 -45.78 40.92 26.35
CA ARG A 4 -44.51 40.35 25.84
C ARG A 4 -44.60 38.85 25.53
N ILE A 5 -45.48 38.13 26.22
CA ILE A 5 -45.67 36.68 26.00
C ILE A 5 -46.44 36.41 24.69
N ARG A 6 -47.40 37.26 24.33
CA ARG A 6 -48.12 37.15 23.05
C ARG A 6 -47.24 37.44 21.83
N LEU A 7 -46.29 38.37 21.94
CA LEU A 7 -45.33 38.64 20.86
C LEU A 7 -44.33 37.49 20.69
N MET A 8 -43.88 36.86 21.78
CA MET A 8 -42.97 35.71 21.73
C MET A 8 -43.63 34.45 21.14
N LEU A 9 -44.90 34.19 21.46
CA LEU A 9 -45.66 33.06 20.89
C LEU A 9 -46.01 33.27 19.40
N LEU A 10 -46.24 34.51 18.97
CA LEU A 10 -46.50 34.81 17.55
C LEU A 10 -45.22 34.70 16.70
N VAL A 11 -44.07 35.12 17.24
CA VAL A 11 -42.76 34.96 16.58
C VAL A 11 -42.36 33.48 16.52
N LEU A 12 -42.63 32.69 17.56
CA LEU A 12 -42.39 31.24 17.53
C LEU A 12 -43.29 30.53 16.51
N ALA A 13 -44.56 30.93 16.39
CA ALA A 13 -45.49 30.38 15.39
C ALA A 13 -45.12 30.79 13.96
N LEU A 14 -44.64 32.03 13.73
CA LEU A 14 -44.13 32.44 12.41
C LEU A 14 -42.81 31.76 12.04
N CYS A 15 -41.92 31.48 13.00
CA CYS A 15 -40.70 30.73 12.77
C CYS A 15 -40.97 29.24 12.45
N VAL A 16 -42.02 28.64 13.03
CA VAL A 16 -42.42 27.25 12.73
C VAL A 16 -43.11 27.15 11.36
N ALA A 17 -43.84 28.18 10.93
CA ALA A 17 -44.50 28.20 9.62
C ALA A 17 -43.55 28.53 8.44
N ALA A 18 -42.39 29.15 8.68
CA ALA A 18 -41.38 29.42 7.65
C ALA A 18 -40.45 28.22 7.34
N PHE A 19 -40.54 27.14 8.12
CA PHE A 19 -39.93 25.84 7.79
C PHE A 19 -40.84 25.00 6.88
N VAL A 20 -41.48 25.63 5.88
CA VAL A 20 -41.94 24.88 4.71
C VAL A 20 -40.67 24.40 4.00
N VAL A 21 -40.40 23.14 4.26
CA VAL A 21 -39.43 22.25 3.62
C VAL A 21 -39.26 22.66 2.15
N HIS A 22 -38.19 23.40 1.86
CA HIS A 22 -37.58 23.31 0.54
C HIS A 22 -37.08 21.87 0.47
N GLY A 23 -37.92 20.99 -0.10
CA GLY A 23 -37.53 19.64 -0.45
C GLY A 23 -36.37 19.78 -1.41
N ARG A 24 -35.14 19.80 -0.88
CA ARG A 24 -33.95 19.50 -1.65
C ARG A 24 -34.29 18.18 -2.32
N THR A 25 -34.46 18.22 -3.64
CA THR A 25 -34.48 17.03 -4.47
C THR A 25 -33.21 16.28 -4.10
N VAL A 26 -33.36 15.25 -3.28
CA VAL A 26 -32.26 14.34 -2.95
C VAL A 26 -31.85 13.77 -4.30
N ALA A 27 -30.73 14.25 -4.83
CA ALA A 27 -30.18 13.72 -6.06
C ALA A 27 -30.16 12.20 -5.92
N ALA A 28 -30.65 11.50 -6.94
CA ALA A 28 -30.74 10.04 -6.91
C ALA A 28 -29.36 9.49 -6.52
N GLN A 29 -29.28 8.84 -5.36
CA GLN A 29 -28.01 8.36 -4.79
C GLN A 29 -27.54 7.03 -5.43
N GLY A 30 -28.23 6.58 -6.48
CA GLY A 30 -27.93 5.34 -7.20
C GLY A 30 -28.08 5.52 -8.72
N LEU A 31 -27.73 4.48 -9.47
CA LEU A 31 -27.80 4.50 -10.93
C LEU A 31 -29.23 4.76 -11.43
N PRO A 32 -29.40 5.59 -12.47
CA PRO A 32 -30.72 6.02 -12.94
C PRO A 32 -31.51 4.89 -13.61
N ASP A 33 -30.86 3.93 -14.25
CA ASP A 33 -31.52 2.76 -14.84
C ASP A 33 -31.75 1.67 -13.76
N PRO A 34 -33.01 1.32 -13.44
CA PRO A 34 -33.32 0.29 -12.44
C PRO A 34 -32.77 -1.11 -12.77
N LYS A 35 -32.55 -1.43 -14.06
CA LYS A 35 -31.94 -2.70 -14.47
C LYS A 35 -30.45 -2.70 -14.16
N VAL A 36 -29.73 -1.64 -14.54
CA VAL A 36 -28.30 -1.49 -14.26
C VAL A 36 -28.06 -1.43 -12.74
N ALA A 37 -28.90 -0.70 -12.01
CA ALA A 37 -28.88 -0.66 -10.55
C ALA A 37 -29.00 -2.06 -9.89
N LYS A 38 -29.86 -2.93 -10.41
CA LYS A 38 -29.99 -4.32 -9.94
C LYS A 38 -28.78 -5.18 -10.30
N VAL A 39 -28.12 -4.93 -11.43
CA VAL A 39 -26.86 -5.60 -11.77
C VAL A 39 -25.74 -5.13 -10.83
N ALA A 40 -25.63 -3.84 -10.55
CA ALA A 40 -24.67 -3.29 -9.60
C ALA A 40 -24.85 -3.88 -8.20
N ASP A 41 -26.08 -4.02 -7.70
CA ASP A 41 -26.36 -4.70 -6.42
C ASP A 41 -25.90 -6.17 -6.39
N LYS A 42 -26.12 -6.91 -7.49
CA LYS A 42 -25.65 -8.30 -7.61
C LYS A 42 -24.13 -8.39 -7.70
N CYS A 43 -23.49 -7.46 -8.42
CA CYS A 43 -22.05 -7.37 -8.55
C CYS A 43 -21.41 -7.09 -7.19
N GLN A 44 -21.87 -6.08 -6.45
CA GLN A 44 -21.37 -5.74 -5.11
C GLN A 44 -21.47 -6.91 -4.13
N LYS A 45 -22.59 -7.62 -4.13
CA LYS A 45 -22.77 -8.84 -3.31
C LYS A 45 -21.83 -9.96 -3.71
N ALA A 46 -21.52 -10.09 -5.01
CA ALA A 46 -20.62 -11.11 -5.51
C ALA A 46 -19.16 -10.82 -5.13
N ILE A 47 -18.76 -9.55 -5.18
CA ILE A 47 -17.46 -9.05 -4.73
C ILE A 47 -17.27 -9.43 -3.26
N LYS A 48 -18.08 -8.88 -2.35
CA LYS A 48 -18.02 -9.14 -0.90
C LYS A 48 -18.00 -10.63 -0.55
N LYS A 49 -19.01 -11.37 -1.01
CA LYS A 49 -19.14 -12.81 -0.70
C LYS A 49 -17.96 -13.65 -1.21
N SER A 50 -17.36 -13.28 -2.33
CA SER A 50 -16.24 -14.03 -2.89
C SER A 50 -14.92 -13.62 -2.23
N ALA A 51 -14.77 -12.34 -1.93
CA ALA A 51 -13.62 -11.76 -1.23
C ALA A 51 -13.51 -12.28 0.21
N SER A 52 -14.58 -12.26 1.00
CA SER A 52 -14.59 -12.82 2.35
C SER A 52 -14.33 -14.34 2.38
N LYS A 53 -14.77 -15.08 1.36
CA LYS A 53 -14.41 -16.50 1.20
C LYS A 53 -12.93 -16.68 0.92
N PHE A 54 -12.36 -15.86 0.04
CA PHE A 54 -10.94 -15.88 -0.28
C PHE A 54 -10.10 -15.60 0.97
N VAL A 55 -10.39 -14.52 1.70
CA VAL A 55 -9.73 -14.16 2.97
C VAL A 55 -9.82 -15.31 3.97
N GLY A 56 -11.03 -15.85 4.20
CA GLY A 56 -11.24 -16.94 5.16
C GLY A 56 -10.51 -18.23 4.78
N ALA A 57 -10.46 -18.58 3.49
CA ALA A 57 -9.73 -19.74 3.01
C ALA A 57 -8.22 -19.55 3.08
N LYS A 58 -7.72 -18.36 2.70
CA LYS A 58 -6.30 -18.02 2.75
C LYS A 58 -5.78 -18.00 4.18
N LEU A 59 -6.46 -17.34 5.12
CA LEU A 59 -6.13 -17.38 6.56
C LEU A 59 -6.03 -18.81 7.07
N LYS A 60 -7.03 -19.64 6.75
CA LYS A 60 -7.06 -21.04 7.19
C LYS A 60 -5.87 -21.84 6.64
N ASN A 61 -5.57 -21.70 5.35
CA ASN A 61 -4.52 -22.48 4.69
C ASN A 61 -3.12 -22.04 5.16
N LEU A 62 -2.89 -20.73 5.31
CA LEU A 62 -1.64 -20.19 5.84
C LEU A 62 -1.44 -20.57 7.31
N ALA A 63 -2.48 -20.44 8.15
CA ALA A 63 -2.42 -20.86 9.55
C ALA A 63 -2.16 -22.37 9.69
N ALA A 64 -2.72 -23.20 8.79
CA ALA A 64 -2.44 -24.63 8.77
C ALA A 64 -0.98 -24.93 8.42
N CYS A 65 -0.39 -24.21 7.46
CA CYS A 65 1.03 -24.33 7.15
C CYS A 65 1.89 -23.85 8.33
N ALA A 66 1.79 -22.57 8.71
CA ALA A 66 2.64 -21.96 9.73
C ALA A 66 2.50 -22.69 11.07
N GLY A 67 1.26 -22.95 11.53
CA GLY A 67 1.01 -23.70 12.76
C GLY A 67 1.50 -25.15 12.69
N GLY A 68 1.51 -25.77 11.50
CA GLY A 68 2.11 -27.09 11.30
C GLY A 68 3.62 -27.09 11.53
N VAL A 69 4.32 -26.08 10.99
CA VAL A 69 5.77 -25.94 11.14
C VAL A 69 6.11 -25.63 12.59
N LEU A 70 5.44 -24.66 13.20
CA LEU A 70 5.66 -24.31 14.60
C LEU A 70 5.38 -25.47 15.53
N LYS A 71 4.35 -26.28 15.27
CA LYS A 71 4.14 -27.53 16.01
C LYS A 71 5.34 -28.48 15.89
N CYS A 72 5.90 -28.65 14.69
CA CYS A 72 7.10 -29.47 14.50
C CYS A 72 8.26 -28.92 15.33
N VAL A 73 8.55 -27.63 15.22
CA VAL A 73 9.60 -26.96 16.00
C VAL A 73 9.38 -27.21 17.50
N GLN A 74 8.21 -26.86 18.03
CA GLN A 74 7.95 -26.88 19.47
C GLN A 74 7.86 -28.26 20.10
N THR A 75 7.57 -29.32 19.34
CA THR A 75 7.21 -30.63 19.92
C THR A 75 8.14 -31.77 19.53
N LYS A 76 9.13 -31.53 18.67
CA LYS A 76 10.06 -32.55 18.18
C LYS A 76 11.49 -32.24 18.60
N PRO A 77 12.20 -33.20 19.25
CA PRO A 77 13.62 -33.04 19.58
C PRO A 77 14.53 -32.86 18.36
N ASP A 78 14.19 -33.53 17.25
CA ASP A 78 14.78 -33.29 15.94
C ASP A 78 13.66 -32.85 14.98
N PRO A 79 13.55 -31.54 14.67
CA PRO A 79 12.49 -31.04 13.82
C PRO A 79 12.75 -31.28 12.32
N GLY A 80 13.96 -31.69 11.90
CA GLY A 80 14.33 -31.81 10.49
C GLY A 80 13.37 -32.68 9.67
N PRO A 81 13.18 -33.97 10.02
CA PRO A 81 12.24 -34.84 9.31
C PRO A 81 10.79 -34.33 9.34
N CYS A 82 10.36 -33.75 10.47
CA CYS A 82 9.02 -33.19 10.62
C CYS A 82 8.80 -31.97 9.70
N ARG A 83 9.83 -31.12 9.53
CA ARG A 83 9.78 -29.94 8.66
C ARG A 83 9.65 -30.33 7.19
N ILE A 84 10.28 -31.42 6.74
CA ILE A 84 10.13 -31.92 5.36
C ILE A 84 8.68 -32.35 5.09
N ASP A 85 8.10 -33.14 5.99
CA ASP A 85 6.71 -33.61 5.88
C ASP A 85 5.71 -32.45 5.90
N VAL A 86 5.94 -31.45 6.74
CA VAL A 86 5.10 -30.26 6.83
C VAL A 86 5.32 -29.34 5.64
N GLY A 87 6.53 -29.20 5.11
CA GLY A 87 6.81 -28.43 3.90
C GLY A 87 5.97 -28.92 2.73
N THR A 88 5.91 -30.24 2.51
CA THR A 88 5.05 -30.86 1.49
C THR A 88 3.56 -30.51 1.68
N LYS A 89 3.08 -30.45 2.93
CA LYS A 89 1.72 -30.02 3.23
C LYS A 89 1.53 -28.53 2.99
N CYS A 90 2.52 -27.71 3.36
CA CYS A 90 2.50 -26.28 3.16
C CYS A 90 2.34 -25.93 1.67
N THR A 91 3.13 -26.54 0.79
CA THR A 91 2.99 -26.35 -0.67
C THR A 91 1.57 -26.65 -1.15
N LYS A 92 0.94 -27.73 -0.63
CA LYS A 92 -0.45 -28.07 -0.97
C LYS A 92 -1.45 -27.06 -0.44
N GLU A 93 -1.26 -26.52 0.76
CA GLU A 93 -2.15 -25.49 1.32
C GLU A 93 -2.00 -24.14 0.59
N LEU A 94 -0.77 -23.77 0.21
CA LEU A 94 -0.49 -22.58 -0.60
C LEU A 94 -1.08 -22.70 -2.01
N ALA A 95 -1.00 -23.85 -2.66
CA ALA A 95 -1.64 -24.05 -3.96
C ALA A 95 -3.16 -23.85 -3.91
N LYS A 96 -3.81 -24.15 -2.78
CA LYS A 96 -5.25 -23.90 -2.62
C LYS A 96 -5.58 -22.41 -2.55
N THR A 97 -4.68 -21.55 -2.07
CA THR A 97 -4.97 -20.10 -2.01
C THR A 97 -5.05 -19.51 -3.42
N ALA A 98 -4.19 -19.93 -4.34
CA ALA A 98 -4.28 -19.57 -5.76
C ALA A 98 -5.62 -20.01 -6.37
N GLY A 99 -6.06 -21.25 -6.11
CA GLY A 99 -7.37 -21.71 -6.59
C GLY A 99 -8.57 -20.94 -6.01
N GLU A 100 -8.46 -20.37 -4.81
CA GLU A 100 -9.50 -19.50 -4.26
C GLU A 100 -9.45 -18.09 -4.86
N ARG A 101 -8.27 -17.60 -5.23
CA ARG A 101 -8.10 -16.36 -6.00
C ARG A 101 -8.78 -16.46 -7.37
N ASP A 102 -8.60 -17.57 -8.08
CA ASP A 102 -9.27 -17.81 -9.36
C ASP A 102 -10.80 -17.84 -9.21
N LYS A 103 -11.30 -18.45 -8.13
CA LYS A 103 -12.73 -18.47 -7.81
C LYS A 103 -13.28 -17.09 -7.48
N LEU A 104 -12.52 -16.24 -6.80
CA LEU A 104 -12.87 -14.85 -6.57
C LEU A 104 -13.11 -14.15 -7.91
N ALA A 105 -12.10 -14.16 -8.78
CA ALA A 105 -12.16 -13.51 -10.09
C ALA A 105 -13.32 -14.06 -10.95
N ALA A 106 -13.49 -15.37 -11.03
CA ALA A 106 -14.54 -16.00 -11.83
C ALA A 106 -15.96 -15.63 -11.33
N ASN A 107 -16.19 -15.65 -10.01
CA ASN A 107 -17.51 -15.35 -9.45
C ASN A 107 -17.89 -13.88 -9.62
N VAL A 108 -16.93 -12.97 -9.47
CA VAL A 108 -17.13 -11.54 -9.67
C VAL A 108 -17.37 -11.24 -11.14
N THR A 109 -16.51 -11.74 -12.04
CA THR A 109 -16.70 -11.56 -13.49
C THR A 109 -18.08 -12.01 -13.95
N ALA A 110 -18.55 -13.18 -13.48
CA ALA A 110 -19.87 -13.71 -13.83
C ALA A 110 -21.06 -12.82 -13.41
N LYS A 111 -20.87 -11.87 -12.48
CA LYS A 111 -21.92 -10.97 -11.98
C LYS A 111 -21.73 -9.50 -12.39
N CYS A 112 -20.51 -9.12 -12.78
CA CYS A 112 -20.14 -7.73 -13.03
C CYS A 112 -19.89 -7.42 -14.51
N ALA A 113 -19.65 -8.43 -15.37
CA ALA A 113 -19.19 -8.22 -16.75
C ALA A 113 -20.13 -7.39 -17.65
N THR A 114 -21.40 -7.21 -17.28
CA THR A 114 -22.36 -6.40 -18.06
C THR A 114 -22.45 -4.94 -17.61
N LEU A 115 -21.71 -4.54 -16.57
CA LEU A 115 -21.66 -3.14 -16.12
C LEU A 115 -20.70 -2.35 -17.00
N ALA A 116 -21.06 -1.11 -17.33
CA ALA A 116 -20.12 -0.21 -17.99
C ALA A 116 -19.00 0.18 -17.01
N PRO A 117 -17.79 0.52 -17.49
CA PRO A 117 -16.72 1.03 -16.63
C PRO A 117 -17.18 2.16 -15.70
N SER A 118 -17.97 3.11 -16.20
CA SER A 118 -18.55 4.20 -15.39
C SER A 118 -19.48 3.75 -14.26
N ASP A 119 -20.14 2.59 -14.40
CA ASP A 119 -20.99 2.03 -13.35
C ASP A 119 -20.16 1.30 -12.26
N LEU A 120 -18.96 0.85 -12.61
CA LEU A 120 -18.00 0.28 -11.67
C LEU A 120 -17.29 1.40 -10.90
N THR A 121 -16.80 2.41 -11.61
CA THR A 121 -15.94 3.44 -11.04
C THR A 121 -16.71 4.61 -10.41
N GLY A 122 -17.81 5.02 -11.04
CA GLY A 122 -18.51 6.25 -10.69
C GLY A 122 -19.23 6.24 -9.34
N ALA A 123 -19.40 7.43 -8.75
CA ALA A 123 -19.97 7.62 -7.41
C ALA A 123 -21.42 7.15 -7.23
N LEU A 124 -22.22 7.07 -8.31
CA LEU A 124 -23.58 6.51 -8.31
C LEU A 124 -23.59 4.98 -8.50
N GLY A 125 -22.47 4.42 -8.96
CA GLY A 125 -22.24 3.01 -9.22
C GLY A 125 -21.59 2.29 -8.03
N LEU A 126 -20.53 1.51 -8.24
CA LEU A 126 -19.80 0.84 -7.17
C LEU A 126 -18.77 1.75 -6.48
N GLY A 127 -18.30 2.80 -7.17
CA GLY A 127 -17.47 3.85 -6.58
C GLY A 127 -15.97 3.56 -6.55
N TYR A 128 -15.46 2.67 -7.41
CA TYR A 128 -14.04 2.29 -7.43
C TYR A 128 -13.06 3.45 -7.69
N ASP A 129 -13.51 4.59 -8.23
CA ASP A 129 -12.68 5.81 -8.32
C ASP A 129 -12.16 6.29 -6.95
N ARG A 130 -12.88 5.98 -5.86
CA ARG A 130 -12.53 6.42 -4.50
C ARG A 130 -11.26 5.78 -3.95
N ILE A 131 -10.93 4.59 -4.45
CA ILE A 131 -9.73 3.84 -4.04
C ILE A 131 -8.70 3.77 -5.19
N ALA A 132 -8.90 4.54 -6.26
CA ALA A 132 -8.07 4.48 -7.45
C ALA A 132 -6.60 4.84 -7.17
N SER A 133 -6.37 5.87 -6.36
CA SER A 133 -5.04 6.27 -5.93
C SER A 133 -4.34 5.19 -5.13
N GLU A 134 -5.07 4.49 -4.26
CA GLU A 134 -4.50 3.44 -3.41
C GLU A 134 -4.19 2.18 -4.21
N CYS A 135 -5.07 1.78 -5.12
CA CYS A 135 -4.79 0.70 -6.07
C CYS A 135 -3.55 1.01 -6.92
N ARG A 136 -3.44 2.23 -7.43
CA ARG A 136 -2.31 2.66 -8.25
C ARG A 136 -1.00 2.71 -7.47
N LEU A 137 -1.01 3.32 -6.28
CA LEU A 137 0.19 3.49 -5.46
C LEU A 137 0.63 2.18 -4.79
N GLY A 138 -0.32 1.38 -4.33
CA GLY A 138 -0.02 0.13 -3.61
C GLY A 138 0.23 -1.06 -4.54
N PHE A 139 -0.41 -1.09 -5.72
CA PHE A 139 -0.41 -2.28 -6.59
C PHE A 139 -0.11 -1.97 -8.05
N GLY A 140 0.34 -0.75 -8.37
CA GLY A 140 0.79 -0.37 -9.72
C GLY A 140 -0.32 -0.29 -10.77
N ARG A 141 -1.60 -0.33 -10.37
CA ARG A 141 -2.72 -0.38 -11.33
C ARG A 141 -3.94 0.38 -10.86
N GLU A 142 -4.46 1.25 -11.72
CA GLU A 142 -5.68 2.02 -11.47
C GLU A 142 -6.94 1.22 -11.85
N PRO A 143 -8.01 1.22 -11.01
CA PRO A 143 -9.18 0.35 -11.17
C PRO A 143 -10.19 0.95 -12.16
N THR A 144 -9.78 1.13 -13.42
CA THR A 144 -10.58 1.76 -14.49
C THR A 144 -11.58 0.82 -15.16
N ASP A 145 -11.43 -0.50 -15.00
CA ASP A 145 -12.29 -1.52 -15.56
C ASP A 145 -12.39 -2.74 -14.62
N LEU A 146 -13.21 -3.73 -14.99
CA LEU A 146 -13.43 -4.91 -14.15
C LEU A 146 -12.17 -5.74 -13.91
N ALA A 147 -11.27 -5.81 -14.89
CA ALA A 147 -10.04 -6.60 -14.76
C ALA A 147 -9.06 -5.90 -13.82
N SER A 148 -8.89 -4.58 -13.93
CA SER A 148 -8.05 -3.80 -13.02
C SER A 148 -8.61 -3.71 -11.60
N ILE A 149 -9.94 -3.64 -11.45
CA ILE A 149 -10.62 -3.78 -10.15
C ILE A 149 -10.31 -5.13 -9.50
N LEU A 150 -10.40 -6.23 -10.26
CA LEU A 150 -10.16 -7.57 -9.75
C LEU A 150 -8.71 -7.79 -9.32
N ASP A 151 -7.76 -7.27 -10.10
CA ASP A 151 -6.34 -7.32 -9.76
C ASP A 151 -6.05 -6.52 -8.47
N CYS A 152 -6.53 -5.27 -8.38
CA CYS A 152 -6.39 -4.47 -7.17
C CYS A 152 -7.03 -5.13 -5.95
N LEU A 153 -8.29 -5.58 -6.06
CA LEU A 153 -9.02 -6.22 -4.96
C LEU A 153 -8.28 -7.46 -4.45
N THR A 154 -7.80 -8.28 -5.37
CA THR A 154 -7.10 -9.52 -5.04
C THR A 154 -5.79 -9.24 -4.29
N ARG A 155 -4.95 -8.35 -4.82
CA ARG A 155 -3.66 -7.98 -4.20
C ARG A 155 -3.87 -7.33 -2.84
N HIS A 156 -4.84 -6.44 -2.72
CA HIS A 156 -5.23 -5.85 -1.44
C HIS A 156 -5.65 -6.90 -0.41
N HIS A 157 -6.55 -7.81 -0.80
CA HIS A 157 -7.04 -8.85 0.11
C HIS A 157 -5.96 -9.88 0.44
N ASP A 158 -5.05 -10.13 -0.49
CA ASP A 158 -3.85 -10.90 -0.23
C ASP A 158 -3.01 -10.27 0.88
N CYS A 159 -2.80 -8.95 0.81
CA CYS A 159 -2.03 -8.19 1.79
C CYS A 159 -2.69 -8.14 3.17
N ARG A 160 -3.94 -7.70 3.23
CA ARG A 160 -4.68 -7.61 4.50
C ARG A 160 -4.84 -8.97 5.17
N THR A 161 -4.95 -10.04 4.40
CA THR A 161 -4.97 -11.41 4.95
C THR A 161 -3.64 -11.79 5.60
N ASN A 162 -2.52 -11.38 5.01
CA ASN A 162 -1.20 -11.65 5.57
C ASN A 162 -0.98 -10.83 6.85
N GLU A 163 -1.34 -9.54 6.88
CA GLU A 163 -1.26 -8.70 8.10
C GLU A 163 -2.15 -9.24 9.23
N LEU A 164 -3.36 -9.72 8.90
CA LEU A 164 -4.22 -10.44 9.85
C LEU A 164 -3.52 -11.68 10.42
N LEU A 165 -2.76 -12.42 9.60
CA LEU A 165 -2.05 -13.63 10.01
C LEU A 165 -0.83 -13.33 10.87
N GLU A 166 -0.09 -12.26 10.59
CA GLU A 166 1.08 -11.85 11.37
C GLU A 166 0.75 -11.63 12.84
N ILE A 167 -0.36 -10.95 13.14
CA ILE A 167 -0.77 -10.79 14.53
C ILE A 167 -1.34 -12.10 15.08
N GLN A 168 -1.98 -12.94 14.27
CA GLN A 168 -2.48 -14.26 14.71
C GLN A 168 -1.38 -15.26 15.06
N ILE A 169 -0.28 -15.21 14.31
CA ILE A 169 0.86 -16.11 14.38
C ILE A 169 2.11 -15.25 14.11
N PRO A 170 2.67 -14.58 15.13
CA PRO A 170 3.83 -13.69 14.94
C PRO A 170 5.05 -14.39 14.32
N ARG A 171 5.14 -15.71 14.47
CA ARG A 171 6.18 -16.55 13.86
C ARG A 171 5.81 -17.10 12.47
N ALA A 172 4.82 -16.53 11.78
CA ALA A 172 4.37 -17.04 10.48
C ALA A 172 5.44 -16.92 9.39
N GLY A 173 6.13 -15.77 9.30
CA GLY A 173 7.22 -15.55 8.35
C GLY A 173 8.37 -16.55 8.56
N GLU A 174 8.86 -16.66 9.79
CA GLU A 174 9.86 -17.66 10.20
C GLU A 174 9.41 -19.08 9.83
N ALA A 175 8.18 -19.45 10.15
CA ALA A 175 7.64 -20.77 9.86
C ALA A 175 7.67 -21.10 8.35
N LEU A 176 7.33 -20.13 7.49
CA LEU A 176 7.41 -20.30 6.04
C LEU A 176 8.86 -20.40 5.55
N ARG A 177 9.75 -19.57 6.09
CA ARG A 177 11.19 -19.61 5.79
C ARG A 177 11.83 -20.96 6.14
N LEU A 178 11.48 -21.55 7.28
CA LEU A 178 12.01 -22.84 7.74
C LEU A 178 11.68 -24.03 6.83
N VAL A 179 10.66 -23.90 5.99
CA VAL A 179 10.28 -24.92 5.01
C VAL A 179 10.46 -24.45 3.56
N SER A 180 11.16 -23.33 3.36
CA SER A 180 11.39 -22.70 2.06
C SER A 180 10.08 -22.52 1.26
N ALA A 181 8.99 -22.21 1.96
CA ALA A 181 7.71 -21.96 1.34
C ALA A 181 7.67 -20.52 0.83
N THR A 182 7.74 -20.37 -0.50
CA THR A 182 7.62 -19.07 -1.15
C THR A 182 6.15 -18.65 -1.20
N LEU A 183 5.82 -17.48 -0.67
CA LEU A 183 4.57 -16.80 -0.98
C LEU A 183 4.69 -16.15 -2.36
N VAL A 184 3.61 -16.19 -3.14
CA VAL A 184 3.49 -15.51 -4.46
C VAL A 184 3.90 -14.03 -4.30
N PRO A 185 4.62 -13.41 -5.26
CA PRO A 185 5.54 -12.28 -5.04
C PRO A 185 5.01 -10.93 -4.53
N ASP A 186 3.76 -10.83 -4.08
CA ASP A 186 3.22 -9.60 -3.48
C ASP A 186 3.32 -9.68 -1.96
N VAL A 187 4.53 -9.38 -1.45
CA VAL A 187 4.93 -9.63 -0.06
C VAL A 187 4.39 -8.57 0.88
N CYS A 188 3.21 -8.84 1.42
CA CYS A 188 2.65 -8.16 2.59
C CYS A 188 2.67 -9.08 3.83
N LEU A 189 3.67 -9.96 3.91
CA LEU A 189 3.92 -10.78 5.10
C LEU A 189 5.33 -10.49 5.63
N ASP A 190 5.40 -9.79 6.75
CA ASP A 190 6.64 -9.52 7.47
C ASP A 190 7.17 -10.79 8.15
N ASP A 191 8.48 -11.04 8.04
CA ASP A 191 9.17 -12.01 8.91
C ASP A 191 9.61 -11.31 10.20
N PHE A 192 8.77 -11.38 11.22
CA PHE A 192 9.10 -10.93 12.58
C PHE A 192 10.16 -11.78 13.29
N GLY A 193 10.72 -12.78 12.60
CA GLY A 193 11.82 -13.59 13.06
C GLY A 193 11.40 -14.67 14.06
N GLY A 194 12.40 -15.10 14.82
CA GLY A 194 12.44 -16.38 15.50
C GLY A 194 13.75 -17.08 15.12
N ASP A 195 14.35 -17.78 16.07
CA ASP A 195 15.65 -18.43 15.89
C ASP A 195 15.56 -19.83 15.27
N GLY A 196 14.34 -20.28 14.93
CA GLY A 196 14.11 -21.64 14.45
C GLY A 196 14.16 -22.69 15.55
N GLU A 197 14.32 -22.28 16.81
CA GLU A 197 14.51 -23.17 17.94
C GLU A 197 13.21 -23.38 18.73
N HIS A 198 13.21 -24.45 19.51
CA HIS A 198 12.13 -24.82 20.41
C HIS A 198 12.36 -24.27 21.82
N VAL A 199 11.32 -24.28 22.66
CA VAL A 199 11.49 -24.08 24.10
C VAL A 199 12.09 -25.31 24.76
N ASP A 200 12.77 -25.14 25.90
CA ASP A 200 13.65 -26.18 26.46
C ASP A 200 12.92 -27.46 26.93
N ASP A 201 11.60 -27.43 27.10
CA ASP A 201 10.81 -28.60 27.51
C ASP A 201 9.56 -28.86 26.64
N ALA A 202 9.29 -30.15 26.43
CA ALA A 202 8.20 -30.59 25.55
C ALA A 202 6.79 -30.31 26.10
N ALA A 203 6.62 -30.07 27.40
CA ALA A 203 5.31 -29.75 27.97
C ALA A 203 4.94 -28.30 27.64
N THR A 204 5.88 -27.37 27.81
CA THR A 204 5.75 -25.97 27.39
C THR A 204 5.55 -25.87 25.88
N GLY A 205 6.32 -26.62 25.07
CA GLY A 205 6.13 -26.65 23.62
C GLY A 205 4.72 -27.09 23.17
N LYS A 206 4.13 -28.09 23.84
CA LYS A 206 2.73 -28.51 23.60
C LYS A 206 1.72 -27.46 24.05
N ALA A 207 1.98 -26.78 25.17
CA ALA A 207 1.12 -25.70 25.64
C ALA A 207 1.14 -24.53 24.63
N LEU A 208 2.32 -24.15 24.14
CA LEU A 208 2.49 -23.10 23.12
C LEU A 208 1.77 -23.45 21.81
N ASP A 209 1.88 -24.69 21.32
CA ASP A 209 1.12 -25.16 20.14
C ASP A 209 -0.40 -25.02 20.35
N LYS A 210 -0.89 -25.35 21.55
CA LYS A 210 -2.31 -25.21 21.90
C LYS A 210 -2.73 -23.74 21.94
N CYS A 211 -1.94 -22.87 22.57
CA CYS A 211 -2.21 -21.44 22.67
C CYS A 211 -2.20 -20.76 21.29
N GLY A 212 -1.15 -20.97 20.49
CA GLY A 212 -1.06 -20.40 19.14
C GLY A 212 -2.23 -20.81 18.23
N LYS A 213 -2.67 -22.08 18.30
CA LYS A 213 -3.88 -22.53 17.58
C LYS A 213 -5.16 -21.87 18.07
N ALA A 214 -5.27 -21.63 19.38
CA ALA A 214 -6.43 -20.96 19.95
C ALA A 214 -6.50 -19.50 19.46
N ILE A 215 -5.38 -18.77 19.50
CA ILE A 215 -5.26 -17.41 18.97
C ILE A 215 -5.65 -17.37 17.49
N ALA A 216 -4.96 -18.14 16.64
CA ALA A 216 -5.19 -18.13 15.20
C ALA A 216 -6.65 -18.46 14.84
N LYS A 217 -7.24 -19.48 15.48
CA LYS A 217 -8.63 -19.88 15.23
C LYS A 217 -9.63 -18.83 15.73
N ALA A 218 -9.42 -18.27 16.93
CA ALA A 218 -10.32 -17.29 17.52
C ALA A 218 -10.33 -15.99 16.71
N ALA A 219 -9.15 -15.48 16.37
CA ALA A 219 -8.98 -14.25 15.61
C ALA A 219 -9.44 -14.38 14.14
N ALA A 220 -9.19 -15.51 13.47
CA ALA A 220 -9.75 -15.76 12.14
C ALA A 220 -11.29 -15.87 12.18
N GLY A 221 -11.83 -16.50 13.22
CA GLY A 221 -13.28 -16.54 13.46
C GLY A 221 -13.89 -15.16 13.69
N PHE A 222 -13.22 -14.34 14.51
CA PHE A 222 -13.59 -12.95 14.75
C PHE A 222 -13.61 -12.13 13.46
N ALA A 223 -12.51 -12.15 12.69
CA ALA A 223 -12.42 -11.41 11.43
C ALA A 223 -13.55 -11.80 10.46
N ALA A 224 -13.77 -13.10 10.26
CA ALA A 224 -14.82 -13.59 9.37
C ALA A 224 -16.23 -13.18 9.83
N LYS A 225 -16.52 -13.22 11.15
CA LYS A 225 -17.82 -12.82 11.69
C LYS A 225 -18.05 -11.32 11.63
N ARG A 226 -17.00 -10.53 11.91
CA ARG A 226 -17.04 -9.08 11.85
C ARG A 226 -17.24 -8.60 10.42
N LEU A 227 -16.46 -9.12 9.47
CA LEU A 227 -16.58 -8.81 8.04
C LEU A 227 -17.98 -9.15 7.54
N GLY A 228 -18.46 -10.38 7.79
CA GLY A 228 -19.80 -10.80 7.37
C GLY A 228 -20.96 -10.00 8.00
N SER A 229 -20.75 -9.38 9.15
CA SER A 229 -21.74 -8.48 9.78
C SER A 229 -21.76 -7.11 9.10
N LEU A 230 -20.57 -6.56 8.82
CA LEU A 230 -20.42 -5.29 8.09
C LEU A 230 -20.92 -5.43 6.64
N GLU A 231 -20.57 -6.52 5.94
CA GLU A 231 -21.02 -6.81 4.57
C GLU A 231 -22.54 -6.77 4.43
N LYS A 232 -23.27 -7.39 5.37
CA LYS A 232 -24.74 -7.42 5.38
C LYS A 232 -25.34 -6.05 5.64
N CYS A 233 -24.75 -5.26 6.54
CA CYS A 233 -25.19 -3.89 6.77
C CYS A 233 -24.98 -3.07 5.48
N ALA A 234 -23.79 -3.12 4.89
CA ALA A 234 -23.48 -2.45 3.64
C ALA A 234 -24.40 -2.92 2.49
N ASP A 235 -24.75 -4.22 2.42
CA ASP A 235 -25.71 -4.75 1.45
C ASP A 235 -27.11 -4.18 1.64
N ALA A 236 -27.58 -4.08 2.88
CA ALA A 236 -28.90 -3.54 3.18
C ALA A 236 -28.99 -2.07 2.75
N VAL A 237 -27.96 -1.26 3.05
CA VAL A 237 -27.95 0.15 2.66
C VAL A 237 -27.72 0.32 1.16
N PHE A 238 -26.78 -0.42 0.56
CA PHE A 238 -26.53 -0.36 -0.88
C PHE A 238 -27.78 -0.75 -1.66
N ASN A 239 -28.44 -1.85 -1.30
CA ASN A 239 -29.70 -2.24 -1.93
C ASN A 239 -30.77 -1.14 -1.80
N CYS A 240 -30.83 -0.51 -0.64
CA CYS A 240 -31.77 0.55 -0.38
C CYS A 240 -31.57 1.76 -1.31
N VAL A 241 -30.33 2.23 -1.38
CA VAL A 241 -29.93 3.39 -2.17
C VAL A 241 -29.99 3.08 -3.68
N GLN A 242 -29.44 1.93 -4.08
CA GLN A 242 -29.26 1.57 -5.48
C GLN A 242 -30.57 1.09 -6.12
N VAL A 243 -31.32 0.22 -5.44
CA VAL A 243 -32.46 -0.50 -6.04
C VAL A 243 -33.81 0.09 -5.60
N GLN A 244 -33.92 0.62 -4.38
CA GLN A 244 -35.18 1.10 -3.81
C GLN A 244 -35.30 2.64 -3.79
N GLY A 245 -34.39 3.34 -4.47
CA GLY A 245 -34.40 4.79 -4.62
C GLY A 245 -34.08 5.58 -3.34
N GLY A 246 -33.57 4.92 -2.29
CA GLY A 246 -33.15 5.59 -1.06
C GLY A 246 -34.28 6.34 -0.34
N THR A 247 -35.46 5.75 -0.23
CA THR A 247 -36.57 6.35 0.54
C THR A 247 -36.32 6.28 2.06
N ASP A 248 -36.94 7.16 2.85
CA ASP A 248 -36.83 7.12 4.32
C ASP A 248 -37.30 5.79 4.92
N ALA A 249 -38.39 5.23 4.37
CA ALA A 249 -38.92 3.94 4.80
C ALA A 249 -37.90 2.81 4.56
N CYS A 250 -37.21 2.85 3.42
CA CYS A 250 -36.17 1.89 3.11
C CYS A 250 -34.93 2.09 4.00
N ARG A 251 -34.47 3.34 4.22
CA ARG A 251 -33.38 3.64 5.14
C ARG A 251 -33.67 3.19 6.57
N GLY A 252 -34.93 3.31 7.03
CA GLY A 252 -35.36 2.80 8.32
C GLY A 252 -35.15 1.29 8.45
N LYS A 253 -35.51 0.51 7.42
CA LYS A 253 -35.27 -0.94 7.39
C LYS A 253 -33.77 -1.28 7.37
N ALA A 254 -33.00 -0.56 6.55
CA ALA A 254 -31.55 -0.76 6.48
C ALA A 254 -30.88 -0.43 7.83
N ARG A 255 -31.32 0.61 8.53
CA ARG A 255 -30.86 0.96 9.88
C ARG A 255 -31.11 -0.17 10.87
N THR A 256 -32.31 -0.72 10.92
CA THR A 256 -32.61 -1.86 11.82
C THR A 256 -31.75 -3.09 11.52
N ALA A 257 -31.48 -3.36 10.24
CA ALA A 257 -30.56 -4.43 9.85
C ALA A 257 -29.13 -4.15 10.35
N CYS A 258 -28.63 -2.93 10.16
CA CYS A 258 -27.31 -2.53 10.63
C CYS A 258 -27.19 -2.52 12.16
N GLU A 259 -28.20 -2.06 12.89
CA GLU A 259 -28.23 -2.10 14.37
C GLU A 259 -28.11 -3.54 14.88
N LYS A 260 -28.83 -4.48 14.25
CA LYS A 260 -28.72 -5.90 14.58
C LYS A 260 -27.30 -6.43 14.34
N GLU A 261 -26.70 -6.14 13.18
CA GLU A 261 -25.37 -6.68 12.85
C GLU A 261 -24.27 -6.05 13.74
N PHE A 262 -24.33 -4.74 14.02
CA PHE A 262 -23.41 -4.07 14.95
C PHE A 262 -23.63 -4.52 16.40
N GLY A 263 -24.86 -4.89 16.78
CA GLY A 263 -25.16 -5.45 18.10
C GLY A 263 -24.44 -6.77 18.41
N ASN A 264 -23.98 -7.49 17.38
CA ASN A 264 -23.21 -8.74 17.55
C ASN A 264 -21.76 -8.50 17.97
N PHE A 265 -21.24 -7.29 17.80
CA PHE A 265 -19.82 -6.96 17.95
C PHE A 265 -19.26 -7.31 19.33
N ALA A 266 -19.87 -6.82 20.40
CA ALA A 266 -19.44 -7.13 21.77
C ALA A 266 -19.47 -8.63 22.10
N THR A 267 -20.40 -9.38 21.48
CA THR A 267 -20.47 -10.85 21.66
C THR A 267 -19.31 -11.55 20.96
N GLU A 268 -18.94 -11.11 19.76
CA GLU A 268 -17.78 -11.67 19.06
C GLU A 268 -16.46 -11.28 19.74
N ASP A 269 -16.36 -10.06 20.29
CA ASP A 269 -15.20 -9.62 21.09
C ASP A 269 -15.00 -10.54 22.31
N ALA A 270 -16.08 -10.81 23.06
CA ALA A 270 -16.06 -11.69 24.23
C ALA A 270 -15.71 -13.14 23.88
N LYS A 271 -16.17 -13.65 22.72
CA LYS A 271 -15.84 -15.00 22.26
C LYS A 271 -14.37 -15.15 21.91
N LEU A 272 -13.75 -14.13 21.32
CA LEU A 272 -12.31 -14.14 21.02
C LEU A 272 -11.52 -14.26 22.31
N ARG A 273 -11.75 -13.36 23.28
CA ARG A 273 -11.06 -13.36 24.58
C ARG A 273 -11.20 -14.69 25.31
N ALA A 274 -12.43 -15.17 25.48
CA ALA A 274 -12.69 -16.44 26.15
C ALA A 274 -11.99 -17.65 25.49
N ALA A 275 -11.82 -17.62 24.16
CA ALA A 275 -11.11 -18.67 23.45
C ALA A 275 -9.58 -18.59 23.64
N VAL A 276 -9.02 -17.38 23.65
CA VAL A 276 -7.59 -17.12 23.89
C VAL A 276 -7.23 -17.45 25.34
N ASP A 277 -7.95 -16.92 26.33
CA ASP A 277 -7.81 -17.26 27.75
C ASP A 277 -7.76 -18.77 27.98
N LYS A 278 -8.74 -19.50 27.45
CA LYS A 278 -8.84 -20.96 27.56
C LYS A 278 -7.67 -21.69 26.88
N GLY A 279 -7.18 -21.14 25.77
CA GLY A 279 -6.07 -21.70 25.01
C GLY A 279 -4.71 -21.52 25.70
N CYS A 280 -4.53 -20.37 26.36
CA CYS A 280 -3.23 -19.88 26.81
C CYS A 280 -3.06 -19.89 28.34
N THR A 281 -4.09 -20.27 29.11
CA THR A 281 -4.13 -20.26 30.60
C THR A 281 -2.95 -20.92 31.32
N ALA A 282 -2.22 -21.83 30.67
CA ALA A 282 -1.14 -22.61 31.28
C ALA A 282 0.27 -22.04 31.03
N ILE A 283 0.38 -20.84 30.44
CA ILE A 283 1.66 -20.28 29.97
C ILE A 283 1.81 -18.87 30.50
N ASP A 284 2.96 -18.57 31.08
CA ASP A 284 3.30 -17.22 31.52
C ASP A 284 3.52 -16.30 30.31
N ILE A 285 3.13 -15.03 30.43
CA ILE A 285 3.24 -14.06 29.35
C ILE A 285 4.68 -13.85 28.89
N THR A 286 5.69 -13.97 29.75
CA THR A 286 7.11 -13.88 29.35
C THR A 286 7.49 -14.99 28.37
N THR A 287 6.93 -16.20 28.55
CA THR A 287 7.14 -17.33 27.65
C THR A 287 6.40 -17.11 26.33
N LEU A 288 5.20 -16.53 26.35
CA LEU A 288 4.48 -16.19 25.12
C LEU A 288 5.20 -15.11 24.30
N ARG A 289 5.72 -14.08 24.98
CA ARG A 289 6.43 -12.95 24.35
C ARG A 289 7.78 -13.35 23.75
N ALA A 290 8.49 -14.31 24.35
CA ALA A 290 9.80 -14.73 23.89
C ALA A 290 9.80 -15.22 22.42
N ALA A 291 10.90 -14.98 21.71
CA ALA A 291 11.09 -15.38 20.32
C ALA A 291 10.92 -16.90 20.10
N ARG A 292 11.40 -17.71 21.06
CA ARG A 292 11.22 -19.18 21.08
C ARG A 292 9.80 -19.61 21.46
N GLY A 293 9.00 -18.72 22.02
CA GLY A 293 7.60 -18.93 22.34
C GLY A 293 6.69 -18.77 21.13
N VAL A 294 5.65 -17.96 21.28
CA VAL A 294 4.81 -17.51 20.14
C VAL A 294 5.22 -16.12 19.62
N ASN A 295 6.29 -15.53 20.17
CA ASN A 295 6.90 -14.27 19.74
C ASN A 295 5.96 -13.05 19.80
N LEU A 296 5.12 -12.93 20.85
CA LEU A 296 4.17 -11.81 20.95
C LEU A 296 4.86 -10.44 21.02
N ALA A 297 6.09 -10.36 21.53
CA ALA A 297 6.82 -9.09 21.61
C ALA A 297 7.05 -8.46 20.22
N ALA A 298 7.18 -9.28 19.18
CA ALA A 298 7.38 -8.75 17.83
C ALA A 298 6.14 -8.06 17.24
N SER A 299 4.96 -8.25 17.84
CA SER A 299 3.72 -7.57 17.46
C SER A 299 3.57 -6.17 18.07
N GLU A 300 4.46 -5.74 18.97
CA GLU A 300 4.35 -4.48 19.74
C GLU A 300 4.16 -3.25 18.85
N ALA A 301 4.94 -3.10 17.78
CA ALA A 301 4.82 -1.95 16.88
C ALA A 301 3.44 -1.88 16.21
N LYS A 302 2.91 -3.03 15.76
CA LYS A 302 1.58 -3.10 15.12
C LYS A 302 0.45 -2.92 16.14
N CYS A 303 0.62 -3.43 17.36
CA CYS A 303 -0.30 -3.17 18.46
C CYS A 303 -0.34 -1.69 18.85
N ALA A 304 0.82 -1.03 18.91
CA ALA A 304 0.91 0.39 19.23
C ALA A 304 0.21 1.27 18.17
N ALA A 305 0.33 0.91 16.89
CA ALA A 305 -0.33 1.60 15.79
C ALA A 305 -1.86 1.61 15.90
N VAL A 306 -2.43 0.64 16.62
CA VAL A 306 -3.87 0.53 16.86
C VAL A 306 -4.26 0.91 18.30
N GLY A 307 -3.39 1.61 19.03
CA GLY A 307 -3.68 2.15 20.36
C GLY A 307 -3.44 1.20 21.54
N VAL A 308 -2.67 0.12 21.33
CA VAL A 308 -2.24 -0.80 22.39
C VAL A 308 -0.71 -0.74 22.51
N PRO A 309 -0.16 0.17 23.33
CA PRO A 309 1.27 0.52 23.31
C PRO A 309 2.21 -0.54 23.88
N ASP A 310 1.69 -1.47 24.68
CA ASP A 310 2.46 -2.58 25.26
C ASP A 310 1.62 -3.86 25.20
N VAL A 311 2.28 -5.01 25.04
CA VAL A 311 1.69 -6.35 25.15
C VAL A 311 2.34 -7.11 26.31
N GLY A 312 2.33 -6.46 27.47
CA GLY A 312 2.89 -6.98 28.73
C GLY A 312 2.06 -8.08 29.37
N THR A 313 0.78 -8.18 29.00
CA THR A 313 -0.20 -9.15 29.51
C THR A 313 -0.98 -9.82 28.37
N LEU A 314 -1.60 -10.97 28.66
CA LEU A 314 -2.47 -11.63 27.69
C LEU A 314 -3.67 -10.76 27.31
N ALA A 315 -4.25 -10.05 28.28
CA ALA A 315 -5.42 -9.18 28.07
C ALA A 315 -5.12 -7.98 27.16
N GLU A 316 -3.90 -7.43 27.22
CA GLU A 316 -3.43 -6.38 26.32
C GLU A 316 -3.24 -6.92 24.90
N TYR A 317 -2.63 -8.09 24.76
CA TYR A 317 -2.50 -8.73 23.45
C TYR A 317 -3.86 -9.11 22.83
N GLU A 318 -4.82 -9.57 23.62
CA GLU A 318 -6.21 -9.77 23.17
C GLU A 318 -6.87 -8.47 22.71
N GLN A 319 -6.62 -7.36 23.41
CA GLN A 319 -7.11 -6.04 22.99
C GLN A 319 -6.45 -5.62 21.67
N CYS A 320 -5.16 -5.90 21.49
CA CYS A 320 -4.46 -5.69 20.22
C CYS A 320 -5.10 -6.50 19.09
N LEU A 321 -5.33 -7.81 19.29
CA LEU A 321 -6.01 -8.68 18.32
C LEU A 321 -7.37 -8.12 17.91
N LEU A 322 -8.19 -7.71 18.87
CA LEU A 322 -9.52 -7.16 18.59
C LEU A 322 -9.44 -5.88 17.76
N GLN A 323 -8.58 -4.95 18.16
CA GLN A 323 -8.52 -3.63 17.54
C GLN A 323 -7.84 -3.69 16.16
N HIS A 324 -6.74 -4.42 16.04
CA HIS A 324 -6.07 -4.68 14.76
C HIS A 324 -7.01 -5.35 13.77
N HIS A 325 -7.60 -6.50 14.13
CA HIS A 325 -8.49 -7.22 13.23
C HIS A 325 -9.75 -6.43 12.89
N ALA A 326 -10.25 -5.59 13.79
CA ALA A 326 -11.36 -4.69 13.47
C ALA A 326 -10.97 -3.65 12.41
N CYS A 327 -9.75 -3.11 12.45
CA CYS A 327 -9.25 -2.17 11.46
C CYS A 327 -9.02 -2.82 10.11
N GLU A 328 -8.34 -3.97 10.07
CA GLU A 328 -8.11 -4.70 8.82
C GLU A 328 -9.41 -5.17 8.16
N VAL A 329 -10.39 -5.62 8.96
CA VAL A 329 -11.72 -6.00 8.46
C VAL A 329 -12.49 -4.81 7.90
N ALA A 330 -12.37 -3.63 8.51
CA ALA A 330 -12.99 -2.42 8.00
C ALA A 330 -12.36 -2.01 6.66
N ASP A 331 -11.03 -2.13 6.52
CA ASP A 331 -10.32 -1.84 5.28
C ASP A 331 -10.62 -2.86 4.17
N LEU A 332 -10.75 -4.15 4.51
CA LEU A 332 -11.26 -5.18 3.59
C LEU A 332 -12.62 -4.78 3.02
N LEU A 333 -13.60 -4.44 3.87
CA LEU A 333 -14.92 -4.02 3.38
C LEU A 333 -14.85 -2.73 2.54
N ARG A 334 -13.96 -1.80 2.88
CA ARG A 334 -13.78 -0.56 2.10
C ARG A 334 -13.34 -0.86 0.67
N PHE A 335 -12.46 -1.84 0.45
CA PHE A 335 -12.08 -2.28 -0.90
C PHE A 335 -13.14 -3.14 -1.59
N GLU A 336 -13.87 -3.97 -0.84
CA GLU A 336 -14.99 -4.75 -1.40
C GLU A 336 -16.19 -3.86 -1.77
N SER A 337 -16.33 -2.71 -1.11
CA SER A 337 -17.40 -1.74 -1.29
C SER A 337 -16.88 -0.33 -1.05
N PRO A 338 -16.28 0.35 -2.05
CA PRO A 338 -15.68 1.69 -1.90
C PRO A 338 -16.61 2.80 -1.41
N ARG A 339 -17.92 2.56 -1.43
CA ARG A 339 -18.96 3.45 -0.90
C ARG A 339 -19.35 3.13 0.55
N ALA A 340 -18.71 2.16 1.20
CA ALA A 340 -19.15 1.61 2.49
C ALA A 340 -19.22 2.68 3.57
N GLU A 341 -18.24 3.59 3.70
CA GLU A 341 -18.31 4.65 4.72
C GLU A 341 -19.55 5.54 4.52
N ASP A 342 -19.73 6.10 3.33
CA ASP A 342 -20.87 6.96 3.01
C ASP A 342 -22.21 6.25 3.23
N LEU A 343 -22.30 4.98 2.83
CA LEU A 343 -23.52 4.20 3.00
C LEU A 343 -23.82 3.97 4.48
N LEU A 344 -22.83 3.60 5.28
CA LEU A 344 -23.02 3.38 6.71
C LEU A 344 -23.42 4.68 7.43
N LEU A 345 -22.89 5.84 7.00
CA LEU A 345 -23.28 7.14 7.54
C LEU A 345 -24.77 7.46 7.33
N LEU A 346 -25.38 7.02 6.21
CA LEU A 346 -26.83 7.21 5.96
C LEU A 346 -27.73 6.53 7.02
N VAL A 347 -27.19 5.53 7.72
CA VAL A 347 -27.89 4.81 8.79
C VAL A 347 -27.30 5.08 10.17
N GLY A 348 -26.42 6.09 10.30
CA GLY A 348 -25.82 6.48 11.58
C GLY A 348 -24.81 5.46 12.11
N LYS A 349 -24.08 4.80 11.22
CA LYS A 349 -22.97 3.90 11.56
C LYS A 349 -21.67 4.41 10.97
N GLU A 350 -20.58 4.10 11.63
CA GLU A 350 -19.22 4.34 11.16
C GLU A 350 -18.57 2.99 10.82
N LEU A 351 -17.82 2.95 9.73
CA LEU A 351 -17.14 1.74 9.28
C LEU A 351 -15.93 1.41 10.17
N SER A 352 -15.06 2.40 10.36
CA SER A 352 -13.79 2.26 11.06
C SER A 352 -13.78 3.03 12.37
N SER A 353 -13.12 2.47 13.38
CA SER A 353 -12.83 3.17 14.64
C SER A 353 -11.85 4.33 14.39
N PRO A 354 -11.93 5.44 15.15
CA PRO A 354 -10.92 6.50 15.09
C PRO A 354 -9.51 6.04 15.48
N LEU A 355 -9.40 4.88 16.14
CA LEU A 355 -8.12 4.25 16.48
C LEU A 355 -7.48 3.49 15.31
N CYS A 356 -8.20 3.30 14.20
CA CYS A 356 -7.62 2.66 13.04
C CYS A 356 -6.68 3.62 12.32
N PRO A 357 -5.46 3.16 11.97
CA PRO A 357 -4.58 3.93 11.08
C PRO A 357 -5.37 4.32 9.84
N LYS A 358 -5.46 5.63 9.59
CA LYS A 358 -6.09 6.10 8.36
C LYS A 358 -5.11 5.83 7.21
N PRO A 359 -5.60 5.36 6.05
CA PRO A 359 -4.79 5.36 4.85
C PRO A 359 -4.20 6.75 4.65
N VAL A 360 -2.89 6.83 4.42
CA VAL A 360 -2.23 8.09 4.09
C VAL A 360 -2.68 8.49 2.69
N THR A 361 -3.79 9.23 2.59
CA THR A 361 -4.12 9.92 1.35
C THR A 361 -3.06 11.01 1.17
N PRO A 362 -2.22 10.98 0.11
CA PRO A 362 -1.27 12.05 -0.12
C PRO A 362 -2.06 13.35 -0.23
N THR A 363 -1.83 14.26 0.71
CA THR A 363 -2.45 15.58 0.65
C THR A 363 -1.82 16.27 -0.55
N PRO A 364 -2.59 16.71 -1.56
CA PRO A 364 -2.00 17.45 -2.66
C PRO A 364 -1.36 18.70 -2.07
N THR A 365 -0.04 18.80 -2.17
CA THR A 365 0.72 20.01 -1.81
C THR A 365 0.15 21.15 -2.64
N VAL A 366 -0.60 22.04 -2.00
CA VAL A 366 -1.13 23.23 -2.67
C VAL A 366 0.08 24.10 -3.00
N VAL A 367 0.53 24.06 -4.25
CA VAL A 367 1.54 24.99 -4.74
C VAL A 367 0.98 26.40 -4.52
N PRO A 368 1.65 27.28 -3.75
CA PRO A 368 1.17 28.64 -3.55
C PRO A 368 1.04 29.31 -4.92
N SER A 369 -0.19 29.59 -5.31
CA SER A 369 -0.50 30.36 -6.52
C SER A 369 0.21 31.71 -6.42
N ALA A 370 1.03 32.04 -7.41
CA ALA A 370 1.80 33.27 -7.45
C ALA A 370 0.89 34.47 -7.14
N THR A 371 1.22 35.22 -6.09
CA THR A 371 0.57 36.48 -5.72
C THR A 371 0.48 37.36 -6.97
N PRO A 372 -0.72 37.80 -7.40
CA PRO A 372 -0.84 38.62 -8.59
C PRO A 372 -0.09 39.94 -8.37
N THR A 373 0.98 40.14 -9.15
CA THR A 373 1.70 41.40 -9.23
C THR A 373 0.72 42.49 -9.67
N THR A 374 0.54 43.51 -8.83
CA THR A 374 -0.32 44.66 -9.12
C THR A 374 0.24 45.45 -10.30
N THR A 375 -0.30 45.24 -11.50
CA THR A 375 -0.04 46.12 -12.65
C THR A 375 -0.69 47.49 -12.39
N SER A 376 0.13 48.53 -12.26
CA SER A 376 -0.33 49.91 -12.08
C SER A 376 -1.25 50.33 -13.23
N THR A 377 -2.51 50.63 -12.90
CA THR A 377 -3.49 51.16 -13.84
C THR A 377 -3.18 52.63 -14.13
N ALA A 378 -3.05 52.99 -15.40
CA ALA A 378 -2.86 54.37 -15.83
C ALA A 378 -4.08 55.24 -15.47
N THR A 379 -3.79 56.35 -14.78
CA THR A 379 -4.72 57.41 -14.38
C THR A 379 -5.49 57.96 -15.58
N ARG A 380 -6.82 57.78 -15.59
CA ARG A 380 -7.72 58.54 -16.48
C ARG A 380 -8.31 59.75 -15.73
N THR A 381 -8.12 60.90 -16.38
CA THR A 381 -8.61 62.25 -16.10
C THR A 381 -10.11 62.31 -15.76
N PRO A 382 -10.54 63.18 -14.82
CA PRO A 382 -11.95 63.29 -14.42
C PRO A 382 -12.77 64.09 -15.44
N THR A 383 -13.99 63.62 -15.73
CA THR A 383 -15.04 64.32 -16.48
C THR A 383 -16.34 64.24 -15.65
N PRO A 384 -17.20 65.28 -15.63
CA PRO A 384 -17.92 65.66 -14.42
C PRO A 384 -19.24 64.91 -14.17
N THR A 385 -19.55 64.92 -12.88
CA THR A 385 -20.79 64.68 -12.12
C THR A 385 -22.10 64.69 -12.91
N ILE A 386 -22.85 63.59 -12.80
CA ILE A 386 -24.30 63.55 -13.02
C ILE A 386 -24.99 63.01 -11.75
N THR A 387 -25.96 63.78 -11.27
CA THR A 387 -26.80 63.60 -10.06
C THR A 387 -27.69 62.34 -10.12
N PRO A 388 -27.98 61.66 -8.99
CA PRO A 388 -28.55 60.31 -8.98
C PRO A 388 -30.07 60.29 -9.23
N SER A 389 -30.53 59.27 -9.95
CA SER A 389 -31.94 58.87 -10.04
C SER A 389 -32.10 57.46 -9.46
N ALA A 390 -33.19 57.25 -8.73
CA ALA A 390 -33.44 56.08 -7.90
C ALA A 390 -33.54 54.78 -8.72
N THR A 391 -32.70 53.79 -8.40
CA THR A 391 -32.75 52.45 -9.01
C THR A 391 -33.00 51.39 -7.95
N GLN A 392 -33.99 50.54 -8.25
CA GLN A 392 -34.57 49.51 -7.41
C GLN A 392 -33.54 48.43 -7.03
N THR A 393 -33.58 48.01 -5.77
CA THR A 393 -32.78 46.92 -5.23
C THR A 393 -33.33 45.57 -5.71
N VAL A 394 -32.68 44.97 -6.71
CA VAL A 394 -32.89 43.57 -7.07
C VAL A 394 -32.00 42.71 -6.19
N THR A 395 -32.60 41.93 -5.30
CA THR A 395 -31.89 40.90 -4.53
C THR A 395 -31.53 39.74 -5.47
N VAL A 396 -30.28 39.71 -5.92
CA VAL A 396 -29.72 38.57 -6.66
C VAL A 396 -29.42 37.46 -5.65
N THR A 397 -30.18 36.37 -5.73
CA THR A 397 -29.87 35.11 -5.04
C THR A 397 -28.55 34.57 -5.59
N PRO A 398 -27.53 34.28 -4.76
CA PRO A 398 -26.28 33.72 -5.26
C PRO A 398 -26.54 32.32 -5.83
N THR A 399 -26.50 32.22 -7.15
CA THR A 399 -26.39 30.93 -7.85
C THR A 399 -25.04 30.32 -7.46
N LEU A 400 -25.07 29.13 -6.86
CA LEU A 400 -23.86 28.34 -6.62
C LEU A 400 -23.24 28.00 -7.98
N THR A 401 -22.20 28.75 -8.35
CA THR A 401 -21.31 28.40 -9.46
C THR A 401 -20.74 27.01 -9.15
N PRO A 402 -20.87 26.03 -10.06
CA PRO A 402 -20.27 24.71 -9.85
C PRO A 402 -18.78 24.90 -9.58
N THR A 403 -18.29 24.34 -8.47
CA THR A 403 -16.86 24.19 -8.21
C THR A 403 -16.27 23.50 -9.44
N PRO A 404 -15.29 24.12 -10.14
CA PRO A 404 -14.70 23.48 -11.30
C PRO A 404 -14.14 22.13 -10.87
N THR A 405 -14.63 21.06 -11.50
CA THR A 405 -13.98 19.76 -11.45
C THR A 405 -12.55 19.98 -11.94
N VAL A 406 -11.57 19.80 -11.07
CA VAL A 406 -10.16 19.84 -11.45
C VAL A 406 -9.91 18.61 -12.33
N THR A 407 -10.11 18.78 -13.63
CA THR A 407 -9.55 17.87 -14.62
C THR A 407 -8.04 17.94 -14.45
N ALA A 408 -7.40 16.84 -14.07
CA ALA A 408 -5.93 16.79 -13.99
C ALA A 408 -5.38 17.21 -15.35
N THR A 409 -4.71 18.36 -15.40
CA THR A 409 -4.02 18.82 -16.60
C THR A 409 -2.95 17.78 -16.91
N PRO A 410 -2.93 17.18 -18.12
CA PRO A 410 -1.86 16.25 -18.49
C PRO A 410 -0.51 16.95 -18.37
N THR A 411 0.43 16.34 -17.64
CA THR A 411 1.79 16.85 -17.48
C THR A 411 2.67 16.45 -18.65
N ASP A 412 3.61 17.32 -19.01
CA ASP A 412 4.57 17.09 -20.09
C ASP A 412 5.65 16.08 -19.69
N ALA A 413 5.97 16.01 -18.40
CA ALA A 413 6.99 15.11 -17.85
C ALA A 413 6.59 14.49 -16.50
N ASP A 414 7.23 13.39 -16.16
CA ASP A 414 7.11 12.70 -14.87
C ASP A 414 8.50 12.53 -14.24
N VAL A 415 8.70 13.01 -13.02
CA VAL A 415 10.00 13.02 -12.32
C VAL A 415 9.97 11.99 -11.19
N PHE A 416 10.92 11.05 -11.22
CA PHE A 416 11.01 9.93 -10.29
C PHE A 416 12.23 10.09 -9.37
N VAL A 417 11.99 9.95 -8.07
CA VAL A 417 13.04 9.82 -7.06
C VAL A 417 13.24 8.34 -6.77
N GLY A 418 14.46 7.84 -6.91
CA GLY A 418 14.78 6.43 -6.66
C GLY A 418 14.58 6.03 -5.21
N THR A 419 14.17 4.78 -5.00
CA THR A 419 14.14 4.13 -3.69
C THR A 419 15.41 3.29 -3.51
N PRO A 420 16.07 3.33 -2.34
CA PRO A 420 17.18 2.43 -2.10
C PRO A 420 16.68 0.97 -2.13
N PRO A 421 17.46 0.03 -2.69
CA PRO A 421 17.03 -1.37 -2.85
C PRO A 421 16.96 -2.14 -1.52
N PHE A 422 17.42 -1.54 -0.42
CA PHE A 422 17.37 -2.07 0.93
C PHE A 422 17.32 -0.93 1.95
N ASN A 423 16.88 -1.24 3.18
CA ASN A 423 16.95 -0.30 4.30
C ASN A 423 18.42 -0.14 4.75
N PRO A 424 19.05 1.04 4.56
CA PRO A 424 20.46 1.23 4.91
C PRO A 424 20.66 1.17 6.42
N ASN A 425 21.73 0.53 6.88
CA ASN A 425 22.09 0.51 8.29
C ASN A 425 22.60 1.90 8.74
N PRO A 426 22.53 2.24 10.06
CA PRO A 426 23.10 3.49 10.57
C PRO A 426 24.57 3.65 10.13
N GLY A 427 24.88 4.81 9.57
CA GLY A 427 26.19 5.18 9.02
C GLY A 427 26.47 4.67 7.59
N GLN A 428 25.62 3.81 7.01
CA GLN A 428 25.80 3.28 5.66
C GLN A 428 25.52 4.34 4.59
N LYS A 429 26.35 4.36 3.54
CA LYS A 429 26.09 5.13 2.33
C LYS A 429 25.30 4.29 1.32
N PHE A 430 24.40 4.94 0.60
CA PHE A 430 23.59 4.35 -0.46
C PHE A 430 23.32 5.39 -1.54
N ALA A 431 23.06 4.95 -2.76
CA ALA A 431 22.74 5.82 -3.88
C ALA A 431 21.26 5.70 -4.25
N ILE A 432 20.69 6.80 -4.73
CA ILE A 432 19.41 6.83 -5.41
C ILE A 432 19.57 7.60 -6.72
N ASP A 433 18.74 7.28 -7.68
CA ASP A 433 18.73 7.94 -8.97
C ASP A 433 17.58 8.94 -9.07
N ILE A 434 17.80 10.01 -9.83
CA ILE A 434 16.75 10.94 -10.25
C ILE A 434 16.54 10.74 -11.74
N SER A 435 15.32 10.39 -12.11
CA SER A 435 14.94 10.15 -13.51
C SER A 435 13.77 11.04 -13.91
N VAL A 436 13.71 11.42 -15.18
CA VAL A 436 12.65 12.25 -15.76
C VAL A 436 12.16 11.57 -17.03
N ASP A 437 10.89 11.17 -17.07
CA ASP A 437 10.23 10.75 -18.30
C ASP A 437 9.66 11.99 -18.99
N VAL A 438 10.30 12.41 -20.08
CA VAL A 438 9.86 13.53 -20.94
C VAL A 438 9.06 13.07 -22.15
N LYS A 439 8.66 11.79 -22.20
CA LYS A 439 7.86 11.19 -23.28
C LYS A 439 8.54 11.43 -24.63
N ALA A 440 7.89 12.12 -25.56
CA ALA A 440 8.45 12.45 -26.87
C ALA A 440 9.27 13.76 -26.89
N ARG A 441 9.30 14.53 -25.79
CA ARG A 441 10.04 15.79 -25.69
C ARG A 441 11.50 15.53 -25.40
N VAL A 442 12.36 16.48 -25.77
CA VAL A 442 13.81 16.41 -25.51
C VAL A 442 14.11 17.19 -24.24
N LEU A 443 14.61 16.53 -23.19
CA LEU A 443 14.93 17.21 -21.94
C LEU A 443 16.14 18.14 -22.12
N GLY A 444 15.97 19.45 -21.93
CA GLY A 444 17.02 20.46 -22.13
C GLY A 444 17.75 20.84 -20.85
N SER A 445 17.01 21.15 -19.78
CA SER A 445 17.60 21.50 -18.50
C SER A 445 16.66 21.26 -17.34
N TYR A 446 17.23 21.11 -16.14
CA TYR A 446 16.48 21.00 -14.90
C TYR A 446 17.15 21.80 -13.79
N PHE A 447 16.33 22.25 -12.85
CA PHE A 447 16.73 22.75 -11.55
C PHE A 447 15.82 22.12 -10.50
N PHE A 448 16.41 21.28 -9.66
CA PHE A 448 15.71 20.57 -8.61
C PHE A 448 16.22 20.96 -7.22
N ARG A 449 15.39 20.70 -6.22
CA ARG A 449 15.73 20.83 -4.81
C ARG A 449 15.26 19.60 -4.05
N LEU A 450 16.21 18.79 -3.60
CA LEU A 450 15.92 17.65 -2.73
C LEU A 450 15.67 18.13 -1.30
N GLN A 451 14.60 17.65 -0.67
CA GLN A 451 14.23 17.89 0.72
C GLN A 451 14.20 16.55 1.46
N TYR A 452 14.78 16.54 2.66
CA TYR A 452 14.93 15.35 3.49
C TYR A 452 15.08 15.76 4.97
N ASP A 453 14.91 14.82 5.88
CA ASP A 453 15.23 15.03 7.30
C ASP A 453 16.75 14.86 7.51
N PRO A 454 17.50 15.94 7.79
CA PRO A 454 18.95 15.88 7.97
C PRO A 454 19.38 15.11 9.23
N ALA A 455 18.45 14.82 10.16
CA ALA A 455 18.72 13.95 11.29
C ALA A 455 18.69 12.46 10.92
N VAL A 456 18.07 12.11 9.79
CA VAL A 456 17.90 10.71 9.34
C VAL A 456 18.81 10.36 8.18
N VAL A 457 18.98 11.27 7.22
CA VAL A 457 19.91 11.11 6.09
C VAL A 457 20.65 12.40 5.80
N VAL A 458 21.87 12.28 5.28
CA VAL A 458 22.63 13.42 4.77
C VAL A 458 23.10 13.13 3.36
N VAL A 459 23.06 14.14 2.49
CA VAL A 459 23.63 14.02 1.15
C VAL A 459 25.16 14.02 1.29
N THR A 460 25.85 13.22 0.47
CA THR A 460 27.31 13.15 0.48
C THR A 460 27.93 13.36 -0.89
N ALA A 461 27.19 13.10 -1.97
CA ALA A 461 27.55 13.45 -3.33
C ALA A 461 26.29 13.59 -4.19
N ILE A 462 26.38 14.42 -5.23
CA ILE A 462 25.42 14.49 -6.33
C ILE A 462 26.25 14.40 -7.61
N ASP A 463 26.18 13.25 -8.26
CA ASP A 463 26.90 12.95 -9.49
C ASP A 463 25.95 13.04 -10.69
N GLY A 464 26.53 13.07 -11.90
CA GLY A 464 25.76 13.03 -13.13
C GLY A 464 25.01 11.71 -13.28
N GLY A 465 23.93 11.73 -14.05
CA GLY A 465 23.15 10.53 -14.33
C GLY A 465 23.79 9.62 -15.38
N THR A 466 23.13 8.51 -15.67
CA THR A 466 23.59 7.53 -16.66
C THR A 466 23.23 7.89 -18.09
N THR A 467 22.30 8.83 -18.31
CA THR A 467 21.98 9.31 -19.65
C THR A 467 23.09 10.23 -20.17
N ALA A 468 23.58 9.95 -21.39
CA ALA A 468 24.79 10.55 -21.97
C ALA A 468 24.86 12.08 -21.83
N GLU A 469 23.74 12.77 -22.08
CA GLU A 469 23.61 14.23 -22.03
C GLU A 469 23.68 14.83 -20.62
N PHE A 470 23.48 14.02 -19.58
CA PHE A 470 23.50 14.42 -18.16
C PHE A 470 24.54 13.65 -17.33
N THR A 471 25.58 13.10 -17.96
CA THR A 471 26.68 12.38 -17.27
C THR A 471 27.60 13.29 -16.46
N ALA A 472 27.64 14.60 -16.76
CA ALA A 472 28.42 15.56 -15.99
C ALA A 472 27.72 15.86 -14.65
N ALA A 473 28.52 16.00 -13.58
CA ALA A 473 28.00 16.35 -12.26
C ALA A 473 27.17 17.65 -12.31
N PRO A 474 25.95 17.67 -11.75
CA PRO A 474 25.13 18.87 -11.71
C PRO A 474 25.80 19.97 -10.89
N SER A 475 25.50 21.22 -11.23
CA SER A 475 25.89 22.36 -10.38
C SER A 475 25.13 22.30 -9.07
N THR A 476 25.84 22.21 -7.95
CA THR A 476 25.28 22.17 -6.59
C THR A 476 26.25 22.82 -5.60
N ASP A 477 25.75 23.18 -4.41
CA ASP A 477 26.55 23.71 -3.30
C ASP A 477 26.62 22.66 -2.19
N SER A 478 27.81 22.09 -1.99
CA SER A 478 28.03 21.05 -0.98
C SER A 478 27.84 21.53 0.46
N SER A 479 27.83 22.84 0.72
CA SER A 479 27.46 23.38 2.04
C SER A 479 26.00 23.10 2.42
N THR A 480 25.15 22.76 1.44
CA THR A 480 23.73 22.43 1.65
C THR A 480 23.47 20.95 1.90
N PHE A 481 24.49 20.09 1.85
CA PHE A 481 24.33 18.62 1.89
C PHE A 481 23.87 18.05 3.24
N ALA A 482 23.93 18.85 4.31
CA ALA A 482 23.44 18.49 5.64
C ALA A 482 22.35 19.45 6.14
N SER A 483 21.81 20.31 5.26
CA SER A 483 20.84 21.34 5.65
C SER A 483 19.40 20.83 5.72
N GLY A 484 19.13 19.63 5.19
CA GLY A 484 17.78 19.12 4.91
C GLY A 484 17.21 19.60 3.58
N THR A 485 17.96 20.39 2.81
CA THR A 485 17.52 20.94 1.53
C THR A 485 18.71 21.20 0.60
N THR A 486 18.82 20.44 -0.49
CA THR A 486 19.96 20.47 -1.40
C THR A 486 19.53 20.80 -2.84
N PRO A 487 19.82 22.02 -3.34
CA PRO A 487 19.56 22.40 -4.73
C PRO A 487 20.62 21.85 -5.69
N PHE A 488 20.21 21.43 -6.88
CA PHE A 488 21.12 21.02 -7.95
C PHE A 488 20.50 21.21 -9.34
N ALA A 489 21.32 21.58 -10.33
CA ALA A 489 20.86 21.91 -11.68
C ALA A 489 21.87 21.48 -12.76
N ALA A 490 21.37 21.07 -13.91
CA ALA A 490 22.18 20.81 -15.09
C ALA A 490 21.42 21.16 -16.38
N ALA A 491 22.16 21.35 -17.46
CA ALA A 491 21.64 21.64 -18.78
C ALA A 491 22.47 20.92 -19.85
N GLN A 492 21.83 20.61 -20.97
CA GLN A 492 22.45 19.91 -22.11
C GLN A 492 22.14 20.68 -23.42
N GLY A 493 22.90 20.39 -24.50
CA GLY A 493 22.84 21.16 -25.76
C GLY A 493 22.27 20.44 -26.99
N SER A 494 21.99 19.14 -26.91
CA SER A 494 21.33 18.34 -27.95
C SER A 494 19.86 18.74 -28.11
N THR A 495 19.41 18.81 -29.36
CA THR A 495 18.03 19.16 -29.73
C THR A 495 17.19 17.93 -30.12
N THR A 496 17.79 16.73 -30.11
CA THR A 496 17.14 15.49 -30.54
C THR A 496 17.14 14.41 -29.45
N SER A 497 17.90 14.61 -28.38
CA SER A 497 18.06 13.68 -27.26
C SER A 497 18.46 14.46 -25.99
N PRO A 498 18.16 13.96 -24.78
CA PRO A 498 17.48 12.70 -24.51
C PRO A 498 15.95 12.83 -24.50
N THR A 499 15.25 11.77 -24.92
CA THR A 499 13.77 11.63 -24.88
C THR A 499 13.40 10.39 -24.07
N GLY A 500 12.11 10.23 -23.73
CA GLY A 500 11.64 9.13 -22.88
C GLY A 500 12.16 9.27 -21.45
N LEU A 501 12.54 8.16 -20.84
CA LEU A 501 13.09 8.11 -19.48
C LEU A 501 14.57 8.51 -19.47
N VAL A 502 14.88 9.60 -18.78
CA VAL A 502 16.21 10.21 -18.70
C VAL A 502 16.71 10.14 -17.26
N ASN A 503 17.81 9.43 -17.01
CA ASN A 503 18.48 9.44 -15.72
C ASN A 503 19.42 10.65 -15.66
N VAL A 504 19.12 11.61 -14.79
CA VAL A 504 19.72 12.95 -14.82
C VAL A 504 20.71 13.21 -13.70
N ALA A 505 20.64 12.46 -12.60
CA ALA A 505 21.56 12.56 -11.47
C ALA A 505 21.52 11.30 -10.62
N THR A 506 22.66 10.97 -10.00
CA THR A 506 22.75 9.95 -8.95
C THR A 506 23.15 10.65 -7.65
N ILE A 507 22.32 10.51 -6.61
CA ILE A 507 22.53 11.13 -5.30
C ILE A 507 23.02 10.08 -4.32
N THR A 508 24.20 10.28 -3.76
CA THR A 508 24.73 9.43 -2.69
C THR A 508 24.37 10.01 -1.32
N LEU A 509 23.55 9.31 -0.56
CA LEU A 509 23.18 9.65 0.81
C LEU A 509 23.90 8.77 1.84
N GLN A 510 23.97 9.25 3.07
CA GLN A 510 24.38 8.48 4.23
C GLN A 510 23.24 8.42 5.25
N ALA A 511 22.96 7.23 5.76
CA ALA A 511 22.06 7.01 6.90
C ALA A 511 22.65 7.65 8.18
N ALA A 512 22.13 8.81 8.57
CA ALA A 512 22.55 9.53 9.78
C ALA A 512 21.72 9.13 11.01
N GLY A 513 20.47 8.70 10.81
CA GLY A 513 19.54 8.31 11.86
C GLY A 513 19.83 6.95 12.47
N GLY A 514 19.19 6.67 13.61
CA GLY A 514 19.16 5.34 14.23
C GLY A 514 18.20 4.38 13.53
N ALA A 515 18.30 3.08 13.85
CA ALA A 515 17.40 2.06 13.32
C ALA A 515 15.92 2.41 13.57
N GLY A 516 15.09 2.23 12.54
CA GLY A 516 13.67 2.57 12.56
C GLY A 516 13.35 4.05 12.31
N ALA A 517 14.36 4.94 12.22
CA ALA A 517 14.13 6.30 11.75
C ALA A 517 13.81 6.31 10.25
N GLY A 518 12.95 7.21 9.79
CA GLY A 518 12.57 7.33 8.39
C GLY A 518 12.58 8.77 7.91
N SER A 519 12.89 8.98 6.63
CA SER A 519 12.85 10.28 5.97
C SER A 519 12.13 10.16 4.63
N ASN A 520 11.27 11.13 4.34
CA ASN A 520 10.85 11.37 2.96
C ASN A 520 12.02 11.94 2.16
N LEU A 521 12.05 11.63 0.87
CA LEU A 521 12.97 12.15 -0.12
C LEU A 521 12.12 12.88 -1.16
N ASP A 522 11.79 14.13 -0.84
CA ASP A 522 10.90 14.96 -1.64
C ASP A 522 11.72 15.80 -2.61
N LEU A 523 11.31 15.88 -3.87
CA LEU A 523 12.02 16.66 -4.89
C LEU A 523 11.12 17.81 -5.37
N ALA A 524 11.53 19.05 -5.12
CA ALA A 524 10.87 20.21 -5.70
C ALA A 524 11.45 20.51 -7.08
N VAL A 525 10.57 20.64 -8.08
CA VAL A 525 10.92 21.08 -9.44
C VAL A 525 10.88 22.61 -9.47
N GLU A 526 12.06 23.24 -9.39
CA GLU A 526 12.17 24.70 -9.46
C GLU A 526 12.05 25.18 -10.90
N SER A 527 12.66 24.44 -11.84
CA SER A 527 12.42 24.61 -13.27
C SER A 527 12.75 23.34 -14.05
N LEU A 528 12.00 23.08 -15.12
CA LEU A 528 12.24 21.99 -16.06
C LEU A 528 11.95 22.52 -17.46
N PHE A 529 12.91 22.40 -18.38
CA PHE A 529 12.78 22.93 -19.74
C PHE A 529 13.17 21.88 -20.77
N ASP A 530 12.52 21.91 -21.93
CA ASP A 530 12.98 21.16 -23.09
C ASP A 530 14.19 21.84 -23.76
N ALA A 531 14.75 21.20 -24.79
CA ALA A 531 15.89 21.76 -25.54
C ALA A 531 15.58 23.07 -26.29
N GLY A 532 14.29 23.39 -26.49
CA GLY A 532 13.80 24.64 -27.06
C GLY A 532 13.59 25.74 -26.03
N THR A 533 13.89 25.49 -24.74
CA THR A 533 13.64 26.38 -23.59
C THR A 533 12.18 26.54 -23.22
N ASP A 534 11.29 25.70 -23.75
CA ASP A 534 9.89 25.67 -23.34
C ASP A 534 9.77 24.96 -22.00
N ALA A 535 9.03 25.56 -21.07
CA ALA A 535 8.80 24.97 -19.75
C ALA A 535 8.01 23.67 -19.86
N LEU A 536 8.47 22.63 -19.17
CA LEU A 536 7.80 21.35 -19.06
C LEU A 536 7.05 21.28 -17.74
N SER A 537 5.73 21.08 -17.80
CA SER A 537 4.96 20.77 -16.60
C SER A 537 5.30 19.36 -16.11
N ALA A 538 5.57 19.21 -14.81
CA ALA A 538 6.05 17.94 -14.26
C ALA A 538 5.20 17.46 -13.07
N SER A 539 4.90 16.17 -13.03
CA SER A 539 4.49 15.48 -11.81
C SER A 539 5.73 14.93 -11.10
N VAL A 540 5.80 15.03 -9.77
CA VAL A 540 6.90 14.45 -8.99
C VAL A 540 6.40 13.23 -8.23
N PHE A 541 7.16 12.14 -8.33
CA PHE A 541 6.97 10.89 -7.62
C PHE A 541 8.06 10.79 -6.55
N PRO A 542 7.77 11.18 -5.31
CA PRO A 542 8.75 11.18 -4.23
C PRO A 542 9.05 9.75 -3.78
N SER A 543 10.11 9.63 -2.99
CA SER A 543 10.58 8.39 -2.39
C SER A 543 10.67 8.55 -0.87
N SER A 544 10.93 7.47 -0.16
CA SER A 544 11.25 7.51 1.26
C SER A 544 12.31 6.46 1.61
N VAL A 545 12.95 6.65 2.75
CA VAL A 545 13.96 5.73 3.27
C VAL A 545 13.67 5.42 4.73
N LEU A 546 13.84 4.15 5.11
CA LEU A 546 13.81 3.67 6.49
C LEU A 546 15.18 3.11 6.86
N ILE A 547 15.72 3.52 8.01
CA ILE A 547 17.02 3.06 8.49
C ILE A 547 16.88 1.66 9.11
N GLY A 548 17.65 0.70 8.61
CA GLY A 548 17.61 -0.69 9.03
C GLY A 548 18.18 -0.94 10.42
N SER A 549 17.79 -2.05 11.05
CA SER A 549 18.28 -2.51 12.35
C SER A 549 19.65 -3.19 12.24
N GLY A 550 20.68 -2.44 11.89
CA GLY A 550 22.03 -2.98 11.79
C GLY A 550 22.58 -3.41 13.15
N SER A 551 22.77 -4.71 13.37
CA SER A 551 23.66 -5.20 14.45
C SER A 551 25.09 -4.80 14.13
N ALA A 552 25.59 -3.78 14.82
CA ALA A 552 26.98 -3.35 14.75
C ALA A 552 27.91 -4.40 15.38
N LEU A 553 28.33 -5.41 14.61
CA LEU A 553 29.54 -6.15 14.93
C LEU A 553 30.72 -5.21 14.66
N ALA A 554 31.22 -4.59 15.73
CA ALA A 554 32.46 -3.84 15.74
C ALA A 554 33.59 -4.70 15.14
N ARG A 555 34.12 -4.27 13.99
CA ARG A 555 35.33 -4.85 13.40
C ARG A 555 36.51 -4.46 14.29
N SER A 556 36.89 -5.34 15.22
CA SER A 556 38.23 -5.32 15.79
C SER A 556 39.19 -5.95 14.79
N ALA A 557 40.18 -5.17 14.36
CA ALA A 557 41.23 -5.57 13.46
C ALA A 557 42.10 -6.68 14.06
N ALA A 558 42.03 -7.88 13.50
CA ALA A 558 43.11 -8.87 13.54
C ALA A 558 42.87 -9.95 12.47
N ARG A 559 43.49 -9.77 11.29
CA ARG A 559 43.84 -10.92 10.46
C ARG A 559 45.03 -11.62 11.12
N PRO A 560 45.08 -12.96 11.12
CA PRO A 560 45.93 -13.58 10.10
C PRO A 560 45.36 -14.85 9.45
N ALA A 561 45.87 -15.07 8.24
CA ALA A 561 46.03 -16.32 7.48
C ALA A 561 44.79 -17.07 6.95
N LEU A 562 44.70 -17.05 5.62
CA LEU A 562 43.94 -17.97 4.76
C LEU A 562 44.48 -19.41 4.83
N SER A 563 43.59 -20.41 4.93
CA SER A 563 43.72 -21.72 4.27
C SER A 563 42.40 -22.53 4.38
N PRO A 564 42.17 -23.58 3.56
CA PRO A 564 41.07 -23.61 2.61
C PRO A 564 39.99 -24.61 3.01
N VAL A 565 38.78 -24.11 3.27
CA VAL A 565 37.54 -24.91 3.34
C VAL A 565 36.49 -24.22 2.46
N ALA A 566 36.89 -23.89 1.23
CA ALA A 566 36.00 -23.49 0.14
C ALA A 566 36.13 -24.48 -1.04
N ALA A 567 36.33 -25.75 -0.71
CA ALA A 567 36.37 -26.85 -1.66
C ALA A 567 35.45 -27.96 -1.15
N ARG A 568 34.16 -27.79 -1.40
CA ARG A 568 33.15 -28.85 -1.66
C ARG A 568 31.77 -28.21 -1.65
N LEU A 569 31.30 -27.81 -2.82
CA LEU A 569 29.96 -28.12 -3.34
C LEU A 569 29.93 -27.64 -4.80
N SER A 570 30.57 -28.41 -5.67
CA SER A 570 30.35 -28.34 -7.11
C SER A 570 30.50 -29.74 -7.66
N THR A 571 29.37 -30.38 -7.94
CA THR A 571 29.19 -31.40 -8.98
C THR A 571 27.70 -31.43 -9.33
N GLY A 572 27.31 -30.63 -10.32
CA GLY A 572 26.07 -30.78 -11.07
C GLY A 572 26.42 -30.68 -12.55
N THR A 573 26.31 -31.80 -13.26
CA THR A 573 26.62 -32.01 -14.69
C THR A 573 25.80 -31.08 -15.61
N PRO A 574 26.31 -30.72 -16.81
CA PRO A 574 25.69 -29.74 -17.69
C PRO A 574 24.49 -30.34 -18.44
N GLY A 575 23.42 -29.54 -18.58
CA GLY A 575 22.23 -29.85 -19.36
C GLY A 575 21.01 -30.21 -18.52
N GLY A 576 20.25 -29.21 -18.08
CA GLY A 576 18.97 -29.43 -17.40
C GLY A 576 18.48 -28.29 -16.51
N GLY A 577 18.35 -27.07 -17.06
CA GLY A 577 17.43 -25.99 -16.69
C GLY A 577 17.08 -25.75 -15.22
N ASN A 578 18.05 -25.27 -14.42
CA ASN A 578 17.79 -24.53 -13.18
C ASN A 578 18.69 -23.28 -13.19
N ASN A 579 18.53 -22.43 -14.21
CA ASN A 579 19.29 -21.19 -14.31
C ASN A 579 19.05 -20.36 -13.03
N THR A 580 20.14 -19.94 -12.39
CA THR A 580 20.06 -19.07 -11.22
C THR A 580 19.58 -17.69 -11.68
N LEU A 581 18.86 -16.94 -10.85
CA LEU A 581 18.43 -15.58 -11.22
C LEU A 581 19.67 -14.74 -11.61
N GLY A 582 19.70 -14.21 -12.83
CA GLY A 582 20.82 -13.48 -13.44
C GLY A 582 21.82 -14.34 -14.25
N ASP A 583 21.74 -15.67 -14.19
CA ASP A 583 22.59 -16.61 -14.95
C ASP A 583 21.77 -17.15 -16.15
N VAL A 584 21.70 -16.35 -17.21
CA VAL A 584 20.81 -16.52 -18.35
C VAL A 584 21.34 -17.57 -19.32
N ASP A 585 22.67 -17.69 -19.43
CA ASP A 585 23.29 -18.70 -20.30
C ASP A 585 23.51 -20.06 -19.61
N GLY A 586 23.39 -20.10 -18.28
CA GLY A 586 23.48 -21.32 -17.47
C GLY A 586 24.91 -21.80 -17.24
N ASP A 587 25.91 -20.91 -17.39
CA ASP A 587 27.32 -21.23 -17.16
C ASP A 587 27.70 -21.30 -15.67
N GLY A 588 26.76 -20.95 -14.79
CA GLY A 588 26.92 -20.97 -13.34
C GLY A 588 27.51 -19.69 -12.76
N THR A 589 27.67 -18.65 -13.58
CA THR A 589 28.11 -17.32 -13.20
C THR A 589 27.08 -16.25 -13.61
N ILE A 590 27.23 -15.04 -13.08
CA ILE A 590 26.40 -13.88 -13.46
C ILE A 590 27.38 -12.83 -13.96
N GLY A 591 27.37 -12.58 -15.26
CA GLY A 591 28.35 -11.78 -15.98
C GLY A 591 27.76 -10.94 -17.11
N ASP A 592 28.62 -10.19 -17.82
CA ASP A 592 28.18 -9.35 -18.94
C ASP A 592 27.57 -10.17 -20.10
N ALA A 593 27.95 -11.44 -20.24
CA ALA A 593 27.38 -12.36 -21.21
C ALA A 593 25.88 -12.60 -20.99
N ASP A 594 25.43 -12.67 -19.73
CA ASP A 594 24.03 -12.79 -19.37
C ASP A 594 23.23 -11.53 -19.72
N ALA A 595 23.81 -10.36 -19.44
CA ALA A 595 23.20 -9.07 -19.80
C ALA A 595 23.07 -8.91 -21.33
N ASP A 596 24.05 -9.39 -22.08
CA ASP A 596 24.03 -9.38 -23.55
C ASP A 596 22.99 -10.36 -24.11
N ASP A 597 22.77 -11.51 -23.45
CA ASP A 597 21.72 -12.47 -23.78
C ASP A 597 20.31 -11.90 -23.54
N ILE A 598 20.13 -11.14 -22.46
CA ILE A 598 18.89 -10.37 -22.21
C ILE A 598 18.69 -9.33 -23.31
N LEU A 599 19.71 -8.53 -23.61
CA LEU A 599 19.60 -7.47 -24.63
C LEU A 599 19.29 -8.05 -26.01
N ALA A 600 19.89 -9.20 -26.37
CA ALA A 600 19.60 -9.93 -27.61
C ALA A 600 18.16 -10.46 -27.64
N ALA A 601 17.60 -10.87 -26.50
CA ALA A 601 16.20 -11.26 -26.39
C ALA A 601 15.24 -10.08 -26.56
N VAL A 602 15.57 -8.92 -25.96
CA VAL A 602 14.77 -7.69 -26.05
C VAL A 602 14.70 -7.16 -27.48
N ILE A 603 15.80 -7.22 -28.24
CA ILE A 603 15.80 -6.82 -29.67
C ILE A 603 15.35 -7.94 -30.62
N GLY A 604 14.93 -9.08 -30.09
CA GLY A 604 14.36 -10.21 -30.86
C GLY A 604 15.37 -10.99 -31.70
N THR A 605 16.67 -10.85 -31.45
CA THR A 605 17.73 -11.60 -32.15
C THR A 605 18.07 -12.93 -31.46
N ARG A 606 17.58 -13.12 -30.24
CA ARG A 606 17.64 -14.37 -29.47
C ARG A 606 16.25 -14.69 -28.90
N SER A 607 15.92 -15.97 -28.78
CA SER A 607 14.73 -16.43 -28.03
C SER A 607 15.20 -17.11 -26.76
N LEU A 608 14.63 -16.72 -25.62
CA LEU A 608 14.87 -17.34 -24.32
C LEU A 608 13.84 -18.46 -24.10
N ASP A 609 14.26 -19.58 -23.52
CA ASP A 609 13.31 -20.56 -22.98
C ASP A 609 12.71 -20.10 -21.64
N ALA A 610 11.79 -20.87 -21.06
CA ALA A 610 11.12 -20.48 -19.83
C ALA A 610 12.05 -20.36 -18.61
N ALA A 611 13.14 -21.14 -18.56
CA ALA A 611 14.11 -21.07 -17.47
C ALA A 611 15.05 -19.87 -17.66
N GLN A 612 15.46 -19.60 -18.90
CA GLN A 612 16.26 -18.43 -19.25
C GLN A 612 15.48 -17.13 -19.11
N ALA A 613 14.20 -17.10 -19.48
CA ALA A 613 13.33 -15.95 -19.28
C ALA A 613 13.10 -15.67 -17.78
N PHE A 614 12.98 -16.72 -16.96
CA PHE A 614 12.92 -16.59 -15.51
C PHE A 614 14.24 -16.10 -14.90
N ALA A 615 15.38 -16.54 -15.43
CA ALA A 615 16.69 -16.07 -15.00
C ALA A 615 16.97 -14.63 -15.47
N ALA A 616 16.39 -14.24 -16.61
CA ALA A 616 16.54 -12.94 -17.23
C ALA A 616 15.70 -11.84 -16.57
N ASP A 617 14.52 -12.15 -16.01
CA ASP A 617 13.68 -11.20 -15.25
C ASP A 617 14.24 -11.01 -13.82
N VAL A 618 15.40 -10.36 -13.73
CA VAL A 618 16.16 -10.17 -12.48
C VAL A 618 15.49 -9.19 -11.54
N ASP A 619 14.73 -8.21 -12.04
CA ASP A 619 13.94 -7.30 -11.19
C ASP A 619 12.56 -7.87 -10.79
N ARG A 620 12.15 -8.98 -11.43
CA ARG A 620 10.93 -9.76 -11.18
C ARG A 620 9.65 -8.99 -11.46
N ASN A 621 9.69 -8.06 -12.39
CA ASN A 621 8.53 -7.30 -12.83
C ASN A 621 7.61 -8.10 -13.79
N GLY A 622 8.03 -9.31 -14.18
CA GLY A 622 7.28 -10.22 -15.06
C GLY A 622 7.50 -9.98 -16.55
N THR A 623 8.42 -9.08 -16.90
CA THR A 623 8.84 -8.78 -18.26
C THR A 623 10.36 -8.81 -18.35
N VAL A 624 10.90 -9.42 -19.41
CA VAL A 624 12.35 -9.39 -19.67
C VAL A 624 12.64 -8.18 -20.54
N ASP A 625 13.26 -7.15 -19.97
CA ASP A 625 13.53 -5.89 -20.65
C ASP A 625 14.96 -5.34 -20.40
N VAL A 626 15.21 -4.09 -20.78
CA VAL A 626 16.54 -3.48 -20.67
C VAL A 626 16.92 -3.21 -19.20
N ALA A 627 15.94 -3.01 -18.31
CA ALA A 627 16.19 -2.81 -16.89
C ALA A 627 16.83 -4.05 -16.27
N ASP A 628 16.45 -5.24 -16.74
CA ASP A 628 17.06 -6.48 -16.30
C ASP A 628 18.54 -6.62 -16.70
N ALA A 629 18.85 -6.33 -17.96
CA ALA A 629 20.22 -6.31 -18.45
C ALA A 629 21.09 -5.29 -17.68
N GLN A 630 20.51 -4.14 -17.33
CA GLN A 630 21.19 -3.12 -16.53
C GLN A 630 21.43 -3.59 -15.09
N LEU A 631 20.48 -4.30 -14.48
CA LEU A 631 20.62 -4.82 -13.13
C LEU A 631 21.74 -5.87 -13.05
N ILE A 632 21.88 -6.73 -14.07
CA ILE A 632 23.03 -7.65 -14.18
C ILE A 632 24.35 -6.87 -14.26
N ARG A 633 24.44 -5.86 -15.13
CA ARG A 633 25.66 -5.06 -15.27
C ARG A 633 26.03 -4.27 -14.01
N GLN A 634 25.04 -3.82 -13.25
CA GLN A 634 25.26 -3.20 -11.94
C GLN A 634 25.82 -4.21 -10.91
N ILE A 635 25.31 -5.45 -10.92
CA ILE A 635 25.83 -6.54 -10.07
C ILE A 635 27.28 -6.89 -10.46
N VAL A 636 27.59 -6.93 -11.75
CA VAL A 636 28.94 -7.18 -12.26
C VAL A 636 29.89 -6.04 -11.85
N ALA A 637 29.51 -4.79 -12.07
CA ALA A 637 30.29 -3.62 -11.68
C ALA A 637 30.61 -3.60 -10.17
N ALA A 638 29.61 -3.92 -9.34
CA ALA A 638 29.78 -4.02 -7.88
C ALA A 638 30.76 -5.12 -7.44
N ARG A 639 30.89 -6.21 -8.22
CA ARG A 639 31.83 -7.31 -7.94
C ARG A 639 33.26 -6.98 -8.38
N GLU A 640 33.43 -6.22 -9.46
CA GLU A 640 34.74 -5.85 -9.98
C GLU A 640 35.39 -4.68 -9.24
N GLY A 641 34.66 -3.99 -8.35
CA GLY A 641 35.17 -2.84 -7.62
C GLY A 641 35.56 -1.68 -8.56
N ARG A 642 34.99 -1.65 -9.76
CA ARG A 642 35.08 -0.50 -10.66
C ARG A 642 34.03 0.52 -10.23
N PRO A 643 34.41 1.81 -10.07
CA PRO A 643 33.48 2.88 -9.72
C PRO A 643 32.41 3.07 -10.79
#